data_AF-A0A7V7EE04-F1
#
_entry.id   AF-A0A7V7EE04-F1
#
_cell.length_a   1.000
_cell.length_b   1.000
_cell.length_c   1.000
_cell.angle_alpha   90.00
_cell.angle_beta   90.00
_cell.angle_gamma   90.00
#
_symmetry.space_group_name_H-M   'P 1'
#
loop_
_entity.id
_entity.type
_entity.pdbx_description
1 polymer ?
#
loop_
_entity_poly.entity_id
_entity_poly.type
_entity_poly.pdbx_seq_one_letter_code
_entity_poly.pdbx_strand_id
1 'polypeptide(L)'
;MDETHDDAPYKRLEAIVRQADLHYVRTPHRYHAGHVFDLEITGVLPATTGRARLEVEAFGGGGFAGQVYRARLVELDLAGQPIPGLEPGTAYALKLLVPPSRFALAFRNAVYWLAYQGPFAAQVNSAAARTGVLWQKIVRRAAMTRFGADQCVADTYATFFDEGLGSYGEINEWVEGRNWKFEIDEQIFKRGKRLPGEAAHSQEYLAKKGFMAGFVRLLHDVGAPELARQYEWWTCKSQPNVLKRNEAGDGPADGLTAIDFRAGLALLPLLPMSPADIALIIKGLGRGALVQFDRGDLEKLGAFCDKHKDAFEELAPAIEELKQADPAYRSSLPDVTHHGFGLVYKGDLRRSVKTGLVEGWRVRRYVDAEHAGRLRASFFGFWLFWLAGFIPVLGRFARRLWGNAAFARHVRGCFSSFDYLRRTWRASMAACLIDWRREDRATDDDVERYLTHPFLYLRVRFLPGLLPMPSKWHRFLTNWHFARQTLKNAVAYPIRFYRDAEFRVQWLTNEVETGAKEGMLTPEEKEHILERVPDPFIQKYLKCVAVHICTLPVTQVVSLMLAVWAYVFLGESWRESITYAVGILILFQVVPISPGSIVRGTYVVYLIIKERNVRNYWLAALVSYWKYIGYLGFPLQMVKEFPVLSRFMAGRWATKMVSIIPVFGERGALLEHLIFDLFFNVPLSIKRRFSRAP
;
A
#
# COMPACT_ATOMS: atom_id res chain seq x y z
N MET A 1 9.93 -14.22 4.29
CA MET A 1 8.59 -14.26 4.89
C MET A 1 8.16 -15.69 4.71
N ASP A 2 8.32 -16.49 5.76
CA ASP A 2 8.12 -17.95 5.71
C ASP A 2 7.59 -18.39 7.08
N GLU A 3 6.47 -17.79 7.46
CA GLU A 3 5.63 -18.38 8.50
C GLU A 3 4.63 -19.24 7.75
N THR A 4 4.88 -20.55 7.74
CA THR A 4 3.87 -21.58 7.49
C THR A 4 2.77 -21.40 8.53
N HIS A 5 1.87 -20.46 8.28
CA HIS A 5 0.65 -20.29 9.07
C HIS A 5 -0.13 -21.60 8.93
N ASP A 6 -0.45 -22.22 10.08
CA ASP A 6 -1.45 -23.28 10.11
C ASP A 6 -2.77 -22.71 9.58
N ASP A 7 -3.15 -23.10 8.37
CA ASP A 7 -4.37 -22.65 7.71
C ASP A 7 -5.63 -23.36 8.23
N ALA A 8 -5.49 -24.35 9.12
CA ALA A 8 -6.61 -25.12 9.65
C ALA A 8 -7.70 -24.26 10.32
N PRO A 9 -7.37 -23.22 11.13
CA PRO A 9 -8.38 -22.34 11.73
C PRO A 9 -9.17 -21.55 10.68
N TYR A 10 -8.52 -21.06 9.62
CA TYR A 10 -9.19 -20.34 8.54
C TYR A 10 -10.12 -21.26 7.75
N LYS A 11 -9.64 -22.45 7.36
CA LYS A 11 -10.45 -23.45 6.64
C LYS A 11 -11.71 -23.85 7.43
N ARG A 12 -11.59 -23.99 8.76
CA ARG A 12 -12.73 -24.29 9.63
C ARG A 12 -13.76 -23.15 9.66
N LEU A 13 -13.32 -21.90 9.83
CA LEU A 13 -14.22 -20.74 9.82
C LEU A 13 -14.90 -20.56 8.45
N GLU A 14 -14.16 -20.75 7.35
CA GLU A 14 -14.72 -20.74 6.01
C GLU A 14 -15.74 -21.85 5.81
N ALA A 15 -15.49 -23.06 6.33
CA ALA A 15 -16.44 -24.16 6.29
C ALA A 15 -17.74 -23.81 7.01
N ILE A 16 -17.68 -23.13 8.18
CA ILE A 16 -18.89 -22.65 8.88
C ILE A 16 -19.68 -21.67 8.00
N VAL A 17 -19.00 -20.76 7.29
CA VAL A 17 -19.66 -19.81 6.38
C VAL A 17 -20.30 -20.52 5.19
N ARG A 18 -19.59 -21.49 4.59
CA ARG A 18 -20.08 -22.27 3.44
C ARG A 18 -21.26 -23.17 3.80
N GLN A 19 -21.17 -23.88 4.94
CA GLN A 19 -22.21 -24.80 5.43
C GLN A 19 -23.48 -24.09 5.94
N ALA A 20 -23.44 -22.78 6.18
CA ALA A 20 -24.62 -22.04 6.63
C ALA A 20 -25.74 -21.99 5.59
N ASP A 21 -25.42 -22.29 4.31
CA ASP A 21 -26.37 -22.33 3.19
C ASP A 21 -27.27 -21.10 3.12
N LEU A 22 -26.62 -19.93 3.10
CA LEU A 22 -27.30 -18.64 3.07
C LEU A 22 -27.72 -18.30 1.65
N HIS A 23 -28.94 -17.80 1.48
CA HIS A 23 -29.44 -17.30 0.19
C HIS A 23 -28.56 -16.18 -0.38
N TYR A 24 -27.85 -15.44 0.47
CA TYR A 24 -26.91 -14.40 0.07
C TYR A 24 -25.65 -14.48 0.93
N VAL A 25 -24.54 -14.86 0.29
CA VAL A 25 -23.23 -14.99 0.95
C VAL A 25 -22.51 -13.64 0.92
N ARG A 26 -21.99 -13.23 2.08
CA ARG A 26 -21.17 -12.02 2.21
C ARG A 26 -19.84 -12.19 1.48
N THR A 27 -19.50 -11.20 0.67
CA THR A 27 -18.20 -11.09 0.00
C THR A 27 -17.05 -11.04 1.02
N PRO A 28 -16.01 -11.88 0.87
CA PRO A 28 -14.81 -11.80 1.70
C PRO A 28 -14.08 -10.46 1.47
N HIS A 29 -13.15 -10.08 2.36
CA HIS A 29 -12.32 -8.89 2.11
C HIS A 29 -11.07 -9.22 1.27
N ARG A 30 -10.50 -10.42 1.47
CA ARG A 30 -9.38 -11.00 0.71
C ARG A 30 -9.37 -12.52 0.86
N TYR A 31 -8.59 -13.21 0.02
CA TYR A 31 -8.31 -14.64 0.07
C TYR A 31 -7.04 -14.97 0.87
N HIS A 32 -6.84 -16.24 1.18
CA HIS A 32 -5.73 -16.77 1.98
C HIS A 32 -4.85 -17.73 1.16
N ALA A 33 -3.67 -18.07 1.70
CA ALA A 33 -2.86 -19.15 1.16
C ALA A 33 -3.69 -20.46 1.09
N GLY A 34 -3.47 -21.25 0.05
CA GLY A 34 -4.24 -22.46 -0.26
C GLY A 34 -5.64 -22.20 -0.83
N HIS A 35 -6.08 -20.94 -0.99
CA HIS A 35 -7.30 -20.66 -1.75
C HIS A 35 -7.05 -20.99 -3.23
N VAL A 36 -7.95 -21.76 -3.83
CA VAL A 36 -7.87 -22.13 -5.24
C VAL A 36 -8.92 -21.36 -6.00
N PHE A 37 -8.45 -20.48 -6.88
CA PHE A 37 -9.25 -19.82 -7.88
C PHE A 37 -9.53 -20.77 -9.04
N ASP A 38 -10.76 -20.73 -9.53
CA ASP A 38 -11.19 -21.43 -10.74
C ASP A 38 -11.87 -20.39 -11.62
N LEU A 39 -11.14 -19.91 -12.64
CA LEU A 39 -11.45 -18.65 -13.32
C LEU A 39 -11.60 -18.88 -14.81
N GLU A 40 -12.64 -18.27 -15.37
CA GLU A 40 -12.68 -17.99 -16.81
C GLU A 40 -11.74 -16.81 -17.10
N ILE A 41 -10.79 -17.04 -17.99
CA ILE A 41 -9.77 -16.07 -18.37
C ILE A 41 -9.87 -15.71 -19.85
N THR A 42 -9.39 -14.52 -20.19
CA THR A 42 -9.15 -14.09 -21.57
C THR A 42 -7.71 -13.61 -21.69
N GLY A 43 -6.93 -14.27 -22.55
CA GLY A 43 -5.55 -13.90 -22.84
C GLY A 43 -5.43 -12.46 -23.34
N VAL A 44 -4.27 -11.83 -23.13
CA VAL A 44 -4.02 -10.48 -23.65
C VAL A 44 -3.63 -10.53 -25.12
N LEU A 45 -2.67 -11.40 -25.47
CA LEU A 45 -2.21 -11.63 -26.83
C LEU A 45 -1.67 -13.08 -26.93
N PRO A 46 -2.37 -14.00 -27.64
CA PRO A 46 -3.67 -13.82 -28.30
C PRO A 46 -4.83 -13.67 -27.30
N ALA A 47 -5.95 -13.11 -27.75
CA ALA A 47 -7.19 -12.93 -26.96
C ALA A 47 -8.01 -14.24 -26.80
N THR A 48 -7.31 -15.35 -26.51
CA THR A 48 -7.92 -16.67 -26.37
C THR A 48 -8.61 -16.82 -25.02
N THR A 49 -9.81 -17.38 -25.01
CA THR A 49 -10.54 -17.69 -23.78
C THR A 49 -10.22 -19.10 -23.27
N GLY A 50 -10.32 -19.27 -21.96
CA GLY A 50 -10.09 -20.57 -21.34
C GLY A 50 -10.39 -20.56 -19.85
N ARG A 51 -10.05 -21.64 -19.18
CA ARG A 51 -10.20 -21.84 -17.74
C ARG A 51 -8.84 -22.01 -17.10
N ALA A 52 -8.58 -21.25 -16.03
CA ALA A 52 -7.33 -21.31 -15.29
C ALA A 52 -7.61 -21.58 -13.81
N ARG A 53 -6.88 -22.55 -13.25
CA ARG A 53 -6.93 -22.88 -11.84
C ARG A 53 -5.66 -22.39 -11.16
N LEU A 54 -5.79 -21.42 -10.26
CA LEU A 54 -4.64 -20.81 -9.57
C LEU A 54 -4.74 -21.00 -8.07
N GLU A 55 -3.70 -21.55 -7.45
CA GLU A 55 -3.59 -21.67 -6.00
C GLU A 55 -2.82 -20.48 -5.42
N VAL A 56 -3.42 -19.78 -4.46
CA VAL A 56 -2.78 -18.68 -3.76
C VAL A 56 -1.67 -19.22 -2.86
N GLU A 57 -0.44 -18.80 -3.11
CA GLU A 57 0.69 -19.09 -2.22
C GLU A 57 0.82 -18.04 -1.13
N ALA A 58 0.67 -16.76 -1.49
CA ALA A 58 0.83 -15.66 -0.56
C ALA A 58 0.05 -14.41 -0.96
N PHE A 59 -0.31 -13.60 0.04
CA PHE A 59 -0.84 -12.26 -0.18
C PHE A 59 0.30 -11.27 -0.36
N GLY A 60 0.45 -10.71 -1.56
CA GLY A 60 1.55 -9.79 -1.92
C GLY A 60 1.35 -8.36 -1.41
N GLY A 61 0.11 -7.91 -1.24
CA GLY A 61 -0.20 -6.58 -0.71
C GLY A 61 -1.51 -6.01 -1.23
N GLY A 62 -1.90 -4.84 -0.71
CA GLY A 62 -3.10 -4.15 -1.19
C GLY A 62 -3.02 -2.64 -1.00
N GLY A 63 -3.49 -1.92 -2.01
CA GLY A 63 -3.54 -0.46 -2.06
C GLY A 63 -4.87 0.03 -2.61
N PHE A 64 -4.91 1.29 -3.07
CA PHE A 64 -6.14 1.85 -3.66
C PHE A 64 -6.48 1.21 -5.02
N ALA A 65 -5.48 0.77 -5.80
CA ALA A 65 -5.71 0.12 -7.09
C ALA A 65 -6.36 -1.26 -6.96
N GLY A 66 -6.09 -1.97 -5.85
CA GLY A 66 -6.56 -3.33 -5.66
C GLY A 66 -5.72 -4.11 -4.66
N GLN A 67 -5.73 -5.42 -4.79
CA GLN A 67 -4.96 -6.37 -4.01
C GLN A 67 -4.25 -7.38 -4.92
N VAL A 68 -3.04 -7.77 -4.54
CA VAL A 68 -2.17 -8.65 -5.33
C VAL A 68 -1.85 -9.90 -4.53
N TYR A 69 -1.91 -11.05 -5.20
CA TYR A 69 -1.53 -12.35 -4.67
C TYR A 69 -0.41 -12.94 -5.51
N ARG A 70 0.50 -13.66 -4.86
CA ARG A 70 1.35 -14.62 -5.54
C ARG A 70 0.56 -15.91 -5.65
N ALA A 71 0.29 -16.36 -6.86
CA ALA A 71 -0.51 -17.55 -7.10
C ALA A 71 0.17 -18.47 -8.11
N ARG A 72 0.23 -19.77 -7.81
CA ARG A 72 0.75 -20.79 -8.71
C ARG A 72 -0.34 -21.25 -9.65
N LEU A 73 -0.06 -21.25 -10.95
CA LEU A 73 -0.96 -21.84 -11.93
C LEU A 73 -0.89 -23.36 -11.81
N VAL A 74 -2.02 -24.00 -11.51
CA VAL A 74 -2.11 -25.46 -11.31
C VAL A 74 -2.55 -26.14 -12.59
N GLU A 75 -3.62 -25.64 -13.20
CA GLU A 75 -4.21 -26.19 -14.42
C GLU A 75 -4.59 -25.04 -15.36
N LEU A 76 -4.40 -25.26 -16.66
CA LEU A 76 -4.75 -24.31 -17.71
C LEU A 76 -5.38 -25.07 -18.88
N ASP A 77 -6.62 -24.71 -19.21
CA ASP A 77 -7.35 -25.26 -20.35
C ASP A 77 -7.78 -24.10 -21.27
N LEU A 78 -7.29 -24.10 -22.50
CA LEU A 78 -7.51 -23.01 -23.46
C LEU A 78 -8.31 -23.51 -24.66
N ALA A 79 -9.29 -22.72 -25.08
CA ALA A 79 -10.12 -23.04 -26.25
C ALA A 79 -9.39 -22.79 -27.60
N GLY A 80 -8.13 -22.35 -27.58
CA GLY A 80 -7.39 -21.93 -28.76
C GLY A 80 -5.89 -21.95 -28.56
N GLN A 81 -5.20 -20.97 -29.16
CA GLN A 81 -3.74 -20.88 -29.09
C GLN A 81 -3.24 -20.69 -27.65
N PRO A 82 -2.04 -21.21 -27.32
CA PRO A 82 -1.42 -20.98 -26.03
C PRO A 82 -1.18 -19.49 -25.80
N ILE A 83 -1.29 -19.05 -24.55
CA ILE A 83 -0.95 -17.70 -24.14
C ILE A 83 0.55 -17.68 -23.78
N PRO A 84 1.42 -16.98 -24.53
CA PRO A 84 2.86 -17.00 -24.28
C PRO A 84 3.21 -16.56 -22.85
N GLY A 85 4.01 -17.38 -22.15
CA GLY A 85 4.46 -17.14 -20.78
C GLY A 85 3.46 -17.52 -19.67
N LEU A 86 2.28 -18.06 -20.01
CA LEU A 86 1.31 -18.59 -19.06
C LEU A 86 1.34 -20.12 -19.03
N GLU A 87 2.04 -20.70 -18.06
CA GLU A 87 2.39 -22.11 -18.00
C GLU A 87 2.08 -22.72 -16.62
N PRO A 88 1.47 -23.92 -16.56
CA PRO A 88 1.27 -24.63 -15.31
C PRO A 88 2.57 -24.86 -14.54
N GLY A 89 2.52 -24.75 -13.22
CA GLY A 89 3.67 -24.87 -12.31
C GLY A 89 4.34 -23.54 -11.95
N THR A 90 4.12 -22.49 -12.73
CA THR A 90 4.74 -21.16 -12.56
C THR A 90 3.92 -20.26 -11.62
N ALA A 91 4.62 -19.38 -10.89
CA ALA A 91 4.00 -18.39 -10.00
C ALA A 91 3.74 -17.06 -10.72
N TYR A 92 2.55 -16.50 -10.51
CA TYR A 92 2.05 -15.28 -11.14
C TYR A 92 1.56 -14.27 -10.12
N ALA A 93 1.56 -13.00 -10.51
CA ALA A 93 0.93 -11.93 -9.78
C ALA A 93 -0.56 -11.84 -10.17
N LEU A 94 -1.43 -12.36 -9.32
CA LEU A 94 -2.88 -12.25 -9.49
C LEU A 94 -3.37 -10.95 -8.84
N LYS A 95 -3.82 -9.99 -9.65
CA LYS A 95 -4.28 -8.67 -9.17
C LYS A 95 -5.80 -8.56 -9.28
N LEU A 96 -6.48 -8.35 -8.16
CA LEU A 96 -7.91 -8.05 -8.09
C LEU A 96 -8.11 -6.56 -7.84
N LEU A 97 -8.92 -5.89 -8.67
CA LEU A 97 -9.06 -4.44 -8.74
C LEU A 97 -9.97 -3.82 -7.65
N VAL A 98 -9.98 -4.46 -6.47
CA VAL A 98 -10.74 -4.06 -5.29
C VAL A 98 -9.83 -4.03 -4.05
N PRO A 99 -9.81 -2.92 -3.27
CA PRO A 99 -8.95 -2.81 -2.12
C PRO A 99 -9.44 -3.75 -1.01
N PRO A 100 -8.53 -4.34 -0.23
CA PRO A 100 -8.90 -5.23 0.87
C PRO A 100 -9.44 -4.43 2.07
N SER A 101 -9.03 -3.17 2.21
CA SER A 101 -9.47 -2.29 3.30
C SER A 101 -10.80 -1.60 2.96
N ARG A 102 -11.76 -1.69 3.88
CA ARG A 102 -13.05 -1.00 3.78
C ARG A 102 -12.89 0.52 3.70
N PHE A 103 -11.90 1.08 4.41
CA PHE A 103 -11.60 2.51 4.35
C PHE A 103 -11.05 2.88 2.98
N ALA A 104 -10.04 2.15 2.48
CA ALA A 104 -9.43 2.42 1.17
C ALA A 104 -10.47 2.31 0.04
N LEU A 105 -11.33 1.29 0.08
CA LEU A 105 -12.45 1.12 -0.85
C LEU A 105 -13.44 2.29 -0.78
N ALA A 106 -13.83 2.73 0.42
CA ALA A 106 -14.75 3.85 0.59
C ALA A 106 -14.16 5.16 0.07
N PHE A 107 -12.91 5.46 0.43
CA PHE A 107 -12.19 6.65 -0.02
C PHE A 107 -12.03 6.68 -1.53
N ARG A 108 -11.56 5.57 -2.12
CA ARG A 108 -11.46 5.43 -3.58
C ARG A 108 -12.80 5.68 -4.25
N ASN A 109 -13.85 5.01 -3.79
CA ASN A 109 -15.18 5.17 -4.39
C ASN A 109 -15.68 6.62 -4.31
N ALA A 110 -15.37 7.35 -3.23
CA ALA A 110 -15.70 8.76 -3.13
C ALA A 110 -14.92 9.61 -4.15
N VAL A 111 -13.61 9.38 -4.30
CA VAL A 111 -12.77 10.06 -5.30
C VAL A 111 -13.29 9.80 -6.72
N TYR A 112 -13.64 8.55 -7.05
CA TYR A 112 -14.18 8.19 -8.37
C TYR A 112 -15.57 8.76 -8.62
N TRP A 113 -16.40 8.84 -7.59
CA TRP A 113 -17.70 9.48 -7.71
C TRP A 113 -17.56 10.99 -7.95
N LEU A 114 -16.62 11.66 -7.27
CA LEU A 114 -16.33 13.07 -7.53
C LEU A 114 -15.75 13.29 -8.95
N ALA A 115 -14.88 12.39 -9.39
CA ALA A 115 -14.23 12.45 -10.69
C ALA A 115 -15.19 12.16 -11.87
N TYR A 116 -15.85 11.01 -11.84
CA TYR A 116 -16.55 10.41 -12.97
C TYR A 116 -18.03 10.13 -12.73
N GLN A 117 -18.52 10.46 -11.53
CA GLN A 117 -19.90 10.18 -11.07
C GLN A 117 -20.24 8.68 -11.20
N GLY A 118 -19.22 7.83 -11.13
CA GLY A 118 -19.27 6.40 -11.39
C GLY A 118 -18.39 5.59 -10.44
N PRO A 119 -18.49 4.25 -10.49
CA PRO A 119 -17.58 3.36 -9.78
C PRO A 119 -16.17 3.40 -10.39
N PHE A 120 -15.19 2.80 -9.68
CA PHE A 120 -13.90 2.51 -10.29
C PHE A 120 -14.07 1.54 -11.46
N ALA A 121 -13.86 2.03 -12.68
CA ALA A 121 -14.22 1.32 -13.91
C ALA A 121 -13.49 -0.02 -14.03
N ALA A 122 -12.19 -0.06 -13.74
CA ALA A 122 -11.39 -1.28 -13.85
C ALA A 122 -11.88 -2.40 -12.92
N GLN A 123 -12.56 -2.07 -11.79
CA GLN A 123 -13.19 -3.09 -10.95
C GLN A 123 -14.44 -3.70 -11.60
N VAL A 124 -15.22 -2.90 -12.35
CA VAL A 124 -16.61 -3.25 -12.69
C VAL A 124 -16.92 -3.34 -14.18
N ASN A 125 -15.97 -3.02 -15.04
CA ASN A 125 -16.13 -3.01 -16.49
C ASN A 125 -14.98 -3.82 -17.12
N SER A 126 -15.34 -4.86 -17.87
CA SER A 126 -14.38 -5.73 -18.56
C SER A 126 -13.52 -4.95 -19.53
N ALA A 127 -14.10 -4.05 -20.33
CA ALA A 127 -13.37 -3.23 -21.29
C ALA A 127 -12.35 -2.31 -20.60
N ALA A 128 -12.65 -1.79 -19.41
CA ALA A 128 -11.69 -1.00 -18.65
C ALA A 128 -10.51 -1.85 -18.13
N ALA A 129 -10.79 -3.07 -17.65
CA ALA A 129 -9.73 -4.01 -17.26
C ALA A 129 -8.87 -4.42 -18.48
N ARG A 130 -9.51 -4.70 -19.62
CA ARG A 130 -8.85 -5.02 -20.90
C ARG A 130 -7.96 -3.89 -21.41
N THR A 131 -8.47 -2.66 -21.50
CA THR A 131 -7.69 -1.48 -21.89
C THR A 131 -6.38 -1.39 -21.11
N GLY A 132 -6.45 -1.60 -19.80
CA GLY A 132 -5.30 -1.49 -18.94
C GLY A 132 -4.19 -2.51 -19.29
N VAL A 133 -4.53 -3.78 -19.54
CA VAL A 133 -3.53 -4.81 -19.86
C VAL A 133 -3.00 -4.65 -21.28
N LEU A 134 -3.83 -4.17 -22.22
CA LEU A 134 -3.42 -3.86 -23.58
C LEU A 134 -2.39 -2.72 -23.60
N TRP A 135 -2.64 -1.62 -22.87
CA TRP A 135 -1.66 -0.54 -22.71
C TRP A 135 -0.34 -1.06 -22.12
N GLN A 136 -0.40 -1.90 -21.08
CA GLN A 136 0.81 -2.47 -20.48
C GLN A 136 1.61 -3.30 -21.49
N LYS A 137 0.95 -4.15 -22.29
CA LYS A 137 1.62 -4.98 -23.31
C LYS A 137 2.28 -4.15 -24.42
N ILE A 138 1.59 -3.10 -24.87
CA ILE A 138 2.11 -2.13 -25.85
C ILE A 138 3.29 -1.35 -25.28
N VAL A 139 3.16 -0.83 -24.06
CA VAL A 139 4.23 -0.09 -23.39
C VAL A 139 5.45 -0.98 -23.14
N ARG A 140 5.25 -2.27 -22.81
CA ARG A 140 6.35 -3.23 -22.70
C ARG A 140 7.13 -3.35 -24.01
N ARG A 141 6.45 -3.49 -25.15
CA ARG A 141 7.11 -3.51 -26.47
C ARG A 141 7.81 -2.19 -26.78
N ALA A 142 7.20 -1.05 -26.45
CA ALA A 142 7.82 0.26 -26.62
C ALA A 142 9.04 0.46 -25.70
N ALA A 143 9.03 -0.13 -24.51
CA ALA A 143 10.15 -0.07 -23.58
C ALA A 143 11.33 -0.88 -24.11
N MET A 144 11.07 -2.06 -24.70
CA MET A 144 12.09 -2.86 -25.37
C MET A 144 12.80 -2.07 -26.48
N THR A 145 12.06 -1.33 -27.32
CA THR A 145 12.68 -0.54 -28.41
C THR A 145 13.52 0.63 -27.89
N ARG A 146 13.19 1.20 -26.72
CA ARG A 146 13.91 2.34 -26.15
C ARG A 146 15.08 1.97 -25.26
N PHE A 147 14.91 0.94 -24.42
CA PHE A 147 15.89 0.56 -23.40
C PHE A 147 16.70 -0.67 -23.80
N GLY A 148 16.33 -1.38 -24.87
CA GLY A 148 17.05 -2.54 -25.37
C GLY A 148 16.91 -3.80 -24.50
N ALA A 149 15.96 -3.82 -23.55
CA ALA A 149 15.70 -4.95 -22.68
C ALA A 149 14.20 -5.24 -22.60
N ASP A 150 13.84 -6.52 -22.70
CA ASP A 150 12.47 -7.03 -22.70
C ASP A 150 11.84 -7.03 -21.30
N GLN A 151 12.66 -7.12 -20.26
CA GLN A 151 12.25 -7.15 -18.85
C GLN A 151 12.09 -5.77 -18.20
N CYS A 152 12.16 -4.66 -18.97
CA CYS A 152 11.97 -3.31 -18.43
C CYS A 152 10.55 -3.03 -17.93
N VAL A 153 9.56 -3.82 -18.34
CA VAL A 153 8.16 -3.71 -17.93
C VAL A 153 7.66 -5.12 -17.63
N ALA A 154 7.05 -5.29 -16.46
CA ALA A 154 6.45 -6.57 -16.08
C ALA A 154 5.37 -6.98 -17.07
N ASP A 155 5.34 -8.27 -17.39
CA ASP A 155 4.42 -8.76 -18.39
C ASP A 155 2.99 -8.96 -17.88
N THR A 156 2.03 -9.01 -18.79
CA THR A 156 0.60 -9.29 -18.51
C THR A 156 0.07 -10.36 -19.45
N TYR A 157 -0.64 -11.35 -18.88
CA TYR A 157 -1.00 -12.58 -19.58
C TYR A 157 -2.49 -12.68 -19.86
N ALA A 158 -3.34 -12.37 -18.87
CA ALA A 158 -4.79 -12.52 -19.01
C ALA A 158 -5.59 -11.62 -18.08
N THR A 159 -6.87 -11.44 -18.41
CA THR A 159 -7.89 -10.79 -17.56
C THR A 159 -8.98 -11.78 -17.19
N PHE A 160 -9.64 -11.57 -16.05
CA PHE A 160 -10.70 -12.45 -15.56
C PHE A 160 -11.69 -11.70 -14.67
N PHE A 161 -12.79 -12.36 -14.32
CA PHE A 161 -13.75 -11.87 -13.33
C PHE A 161 -13.79 -12.79 -12.10
N ASP A 162 -13.64 -12.21 -10.91
CA ASP A 162 -13.85 -12.92 -9.64
C ASP A 162 -15.23 -12.63 -9.09
N GLU A 163 -16.08 -13.65 -9.02
CA GLU A 163 -17.42 -13.56 -8.45
C GLU A 163 -17.41 -13.36 -6.93
N GLY A 164 -16.40 -13.88 -6.24
CA GLY A 164 -16.34 -13.83 -4.78
C GLY A 164 -16.18 -12.40 -4.27
N LEU A 165 -15.20 -11.66 -4.78
CA LEU A 165 -15.01 -10.24 -4.49
C LEU A 165 -15.85 -9.31 -5.35
N GLY A 166 -16.40 -9.78 -6.47
CA GLY A 166 -17.13 -8.94 -7.42
C GLY A 166 -16.23 -7.88 -8.05
N SER A 167 -15.13 -8.35 -8.66
CA SER A 167 -14.12 -7.52 -9.27
C SER A 167 -13.51 -8.20 -10.49
N TYR A 168 -13.26 -7.43 -11.55
CA TYR A 168 -12.30 -7.85 -12.55
C TYR A 168 -10.88 -7.89 -11.96
N GLY A 169 -10.05 -8.71 -12.58
CA GLY A 169 -8.65 -8.89 -12.23
C GLY A 169 -7.79 -9.23 -13.43
N GLU A 170 -6.50 -9.34 -13.16
CA GLU A 170 -5.43 -9.52 -14.14
C GLU A 170 -4.42 -10.56 -13.62
N ILE A 171 -3.91 -11.38 -14.53
CA ILE A 171 -2.80 -12.30 -14.31
C ILE A 171 -1.56 -11.67 -14.93
N ASN A 172 -0.62 -11.28 -14.09
CA ASN A 172 0.61 -10.59 -14.47
C ASN A 172 1.84 -11.39 -14.06
N GLU A 173 2.99 -11.01 -14.61
CA GLU A 173 4.29 -11.54 -14.18
C GLU A 173 4.53 -11.28 -12.69
N TRP A 174 4.94 -12.30 -11.95
CA TRP A 174 5.47 -12.13 -10.61
C TRP A 174 6.95 -11.75 -10.69
N VAL A 175 7.27 -10.49 -10.41
CA VAL A 175 8.64 -9.99 -10.42
C VAL A 175 9.29 -10.20 -9.05
N GLU A 176 10.21 -11.16 -8.97
CA GLU A 176 11.08 -11.33 -7.81
C GLU A 176 12.11 -10.19 -7.78
N GLY A 177 11.82 -9.13 -7.02
CA GLY A 177 12.65 -7.93 -6.98
C GLY A 177 12.58 -7.13 -5.69
N ARG A 178 13.48 -6.16 -5.58
CA ARG A 178 13.60 -5.22 -4.46
C ARG A 178 13.50 -3.77 -4.94
N ASN A 179 13.22 -2.82 -4.06
CA ASN A 179 13.07 -1.41 -4.46
C ASN A 179 14.38 -0.76 -4.95
N TRP A 180 15.34 -0.59 -4.05
CA TRP A 180 16.68 0.00 -4.22
C TRP A 180 17.34 0.12 -2.85
N LYS A 181 18.65 0.34 -2.80
CA LYS A 181 19.43 0.48 -1.56
C LYS A 181 19.47 1.94 -1.09
N PHE A 182 19.60 2.12 0.23
CA PHE A 182 20.06 3.39 0.78
C PHE A 182 21.58 3.50 0.59
N GLU A 183 22.02 4.50 -0.17
CA GLU A 183 23.44 4.74 -0.50
C GLU A 183 23.97 5.97 0.26
N ILE A 184 25.16 5.83 0.86
CA ILE A 184 25.85 6.96 1.49
C ILE A 184 26.44 7.85 0.41
N ASP A 185 26.19 9.16 0.53
CA ASP A 185 26.69 10.17 -0.39
C ASP A 185 27.22 11.38 0.38
N GLU A 186 28.55 11.47 0.48
CA GLU A 186 29.24 12.62 1.07
C GLU A 186 29.26 13.86 0.15
N GLN A 187 28.61 13.77 -1.01
CA GLN A 187 28.51 14.84 -1.99
C GLN A 187 27.06 15.04 -2.43
N ILE A 188 26.11 14.88 -1.51
CA ILE A 188 24.66 14.90 -1.77
C ILE A 188 24.20 16.14 -2.53
N PHE A 189 24.82 17.30 -2.26
CA PHE A 189 24.51 18.57 -2.92
C PHE A 189 24.92 18.60 -4.40
N LYS A 190 25.75 17.65 -4.85
CA LYS A 190 26.14 17.45 -6.25
C LYS A 190 25.36 16.32 -6.92
N ARG A 191 24.59 15.51 -6.19
CA ARG A 191 23.85 14.35 -6.72
C ARG A 191 22.95 14.72 -7.89
N GLY A 192 22.25 15.86 -7.82
CA GLY A 192 21.36 16.32 -8.90
C GLY A 192 22.06 16.77 -10.19
N LYS A 193 23.40 16.90 -10.18
CA LYS A 193 24.21 17.38 -11.31
C LYS A 193 25.02 16.27 -12.00
N ARG A 194 24.85 15.02 -11.60
CA ARG A 194 25.66 13.87 -12.06
C ARG A 194 24.82 12.87 -12.83
N LEU A 195 25.44 12.24 -13.82
CA LEU A 195 24.87 11.06 -14.48
C LEU A 195 25.12 9.80 -13.64
N PRO A 196 24.28 8.74 -13.76
CA PRO A 196 24.38 7.53 -12.93
C PRO A 196 25.76 6.85 -12.96
N GLY A 197 26.41 6.79 -14.13
CA GLY A 197 27.73 6.16 -14.29
C GLY A 197 28.93 7.04 -13.93
N GLU A 198 28.72 8.35 -13.74
CA GLU A 198 29.78 9.31 -13.37
C GLU A 198 29.83 9.56 -11.86
N ALA A 199 28.82 9.09 -11.13
CA ALA A 199 28.70 9.32 -9.71
C ALA A 199 29.43 8.23 -8.91
N ALA A 200 30.37 8.64 -8.05
CA ALA A 200 31.02 7.72 -7.10
C ALA A 200 30.06 7.21 -5.98
N HIS A 201 28.89 7.84 -5.82
CA HIS A 201 27.89 7.56 -4.79
C HIS A 201 26.47 7.76 -5.34
N SER A 202 25.45 7.21 -4.69
CA SER A 202 24.03 7.31 -5.10
C SER A 202 23.75 6.73 -6.50
N GLN A 203 24.43 5.64 -6.90
CA GLN A 203 24.34 5.08 -8.24
C GLN A 203 22.97 4.43 -8.50
N GLU A 204 22.44 3.63 -7.57
CA GLU A 204 21.09 3.04 -7.70
C GLU A 204 20.01 4.14 -7.71
N TYR A 205 20.14 5.16 -6.86
CA TYR A 205 19.23 6.31 -6.85
C TYR A 205 19.22 7.02 -8.22
N LEU A 206 20.40 7.32 -8.76
CA LEU A 206 20.54 8.03 -10.03
C LEU A 206 20.09 7.17 -11.20
N ALA A 207 20.43 5.88 -11.21
CA ALA A 207 20.02 4.94 -12.24
C ALA A 207 18.50 4.80 -12.30
N LYS A 208 17.83 4.58 -11.17
CA LYS A 208 16.37 4.49 -11.12
C LYS A 208 15.71 5.82 -11.49
N LYS A 209 16.25 6.96 -11.04
CA LYS A 209 15.76 8.28 -11.45
C LYS A 209 15.87 8.49 -12.96
N GLY A 210 17.00 8.09 -13.55
CA GLY A 210 17.26 8.16 -14.99
C GLY A 210 16.31 7.26 -15.78
N PHE A 211 16.14 6.02 -15.35
CA PHE A 211 15.19 5.07 -15.92
C PHE A 211 13.76 5.61 -15.87
N MET A 212 13.27 6.04 -14.70
CA MET A 212 11.92 6.59 -14.54
C MET A 212 11.70 7.83 -15.41
N ALA A 213 12.67 8.74 -15.50
CA ALA A 213 12.58 9.90 -16.40
C ALA A 213 12.58 9.51 -17.89
N GLY A 214 13.35 8.48 -18.27
CA GLY A 214 13.28 7.87 -19.60
C GLY A 214 11.92 7.23 -19.87
N PHE A 215 11.36 6.54 -18.88
CA PHE A 215 10.12 5.80 -18.98
C PHE A 215 8.90 6.73 -19.06
N VAL A 216 8.88 7.80 -18.27
CA VAL A 216 7.88 8.90 -18.39
C VAL A 216 7.91 9.50 -19.79
N ARG A 217 9.09 9.79 -20.34
CA ARG A 217 9.21 10.30 -21.72
C ARG A 217 8.68 9.29 -22.74
N LEU A 218 9.02 8.01 -22.60
CA LEU A 218 8.47 6.95 -23.45
C LEU A 218 6.93 6.92 -23.38
N LEU A 219 6.35 6.96 -22.19
CA LEU A 219 4.90 6.98 -22.02
C LEU A 219 4.28 8.21 -22.69
N HIS A 220 4.90 9.38 -22.61
CA HIS A 220 4.46 10.54 -23.37
C HIS A 220 4.57 10.34 -24.88
N ASP A 221 5.67 9.75 -25.38
CA ASP A 221 5.93 9.51 -26.80
C ASP A 221 4.92 8.50 -27.39
N VAL A 222 4.59 7.45 -26.65
CA VAL A 222 3.64 6.39 -27.02
C VAL A 222 2.18 6.86 -26.98
N GLY A 223 1.88 7.99 -26.31
CA GLY A 223 0.49 8.46 -26.15
C GLY A 223 -0.18 8.00 -24.85
N ALA A 224 0.59 7.67 -23.81
CA ALA A 224 0.11 7.29 -22.49
C ALA A 224 0.44 8.34 -21.39
N PRO A 225 0.11 9.64 -21.58
CA PRO A 225 0.57 10.71 -20.69
C PRO A 225 0.00 10.63 -19.27
N GLU A 226 -1.21 10.09 -19.09
CA GLU A 226 -1.80 9.97 -17.75
C GLU A 226 -1.30 8.74 -16.99
N LEU A 227 -0.88 7.69 -17.70
CA LEU A 227 -0.14 6.56 -17.12
C LEU A 227 1.25 6.98 -16.62
N ALA A 228 1.88 7.94 -17.31
CA ALA A 228 3.19 8.47 -16.94
C ALA A 228 3.26 8.99 -15.51
N ARG A 229 2.14 9.49 -14.96
CA ARG A 229 2.04 9.94 -13.57
C ARG A 229 2.50 8.89 -12.56
N GLN A 230 2.25 7.60 -12.80
CA GLN A 230 2.64 6.53 -11.89
C GLN A 230 4.16 6.34 -11.78
N TYR A 231 4.91 6.98 -12.68
CA TYR A 231 6.37 6.90 -12.79
C TYR A 231 7.02 8.29 -12.66
N GLU A 232 6.23 9.33 -12.41
CA GLU A 232 6.74 10.69 -12.20
C GLU A 232 7.48 10.79 -10.87
N TRP A 233 8.76 11.14 -10.92
CA TRP A 233 9.67 11.09 -9.77
C TRP A 233 9.16 11.92 -8.58
N TRP A 234 8.64 13.11 -8.82
CA TRP A 234 8.26 14.04 -7.74
C TRP A 234 6.85 13.81 -7.19
N THR A 235 6.19 12.72 -7.57
CA THR A 235 4.94 12.28 -6.89
C THR A 235 5.21 11.71 -5.51
N CYS A 236 6.48 11.38 -5.21
CA CYS A 236 6.95 10.76 -3.97
C CYS A 236 6.34 9.38 -3.66
N LYS A 237 5.57 8.79 -4.57
CA LYS A 237 4.89 7.49 -4.45
C LYS A 237 5.13 6.56 -5.64
N SER A 238 5.76 7.06 -6.70
CA SER A 238 6.01 6.32 -7.94
C SER A 238 7.21 5.38 -7.85
N GLN A 239 8.13 5.62 -6.91
CA GLN A 239 9.39 4.88 -6.81
C GLN A 239 9.20 3.38 -6.58
N PRO A 240 8.24 2.93 -5.74
CA PRO A 240 7.97 1.50 -5.56
C PRO A 240 7.41 0.81 -6.81
N ASN A 241 6.90 1.56 -7.79
CA ASN A 241 6.43 1.01 -9.08
C ASN A 241 7.56 0.62 -10.02
N VAL A 242 8.82 0.76 -9.62
CA VAL A 242 9.97 0.22 -10.34
C VAL A 242 10.75 -0.65 -9.37
N LEU A 243 10.88 -1.94 -9.68
CA LEU A 243 11.69 -2.87 -8.89
C LEU A 243 13.02 -3.12 -9.61
N LYS A 244 14.04 -3.49 -8.85
CA LYS A 244 15.25 -4.12 -9.36
C LYS A 244 15.11 -5.63 -9.16
N ARG A 245 15.15 -6.41 -10.24
CA ARG A 245 15.10 -7.87 -10.21
C ARG A 245 16.26 -8.44 -9.40
N ASN A 246 15.99 -9.47 -8.61
CA ASN A 246 17.02 -10.11 -7.77
C ASN A 246 18.04 -10.89 -8.61
N GLU A 247 17.62 -11.45 -9.74
CA GLU A 247 18.45 -12.23 -10.66
C GLU A 247 19.24 -11.35 -11.64
N ALA A 248 18.97 -10.04 -11.66
CA ALA A 248 19.74 -9.11 -12.47
C ALA A 248 21.08 -8.81 -11.79
N GLY A 249 22.10 -8.53 -12.61
CA GLY A 249 23.46 -8.24 -12.14
C GLY A 249 23.55 -7.15 -11.07
N ASP A 250 24.75 -7.04 -10.49
CA ASP A 250 24.99 -6.10 -9.39
C ASP A 250 25.04 -4.64 -9.83
N GLY A 251 25.05 -4.35 -11.14
CA GLY A 251 25.12 -3.00 -11.68
C GLY A 251 23.93 -2.12 -11.27
N PRO A 252 24.11 -0.82 -11.06
CA PRO A 252 23.09 0.05 -10.45
C PRO A 252 21.81 0.21 -11.29
N ALA A 253 21.88 -0.02 -12.60
CA ALA A 253 20.76 0.04 -13.54
C ALA A 253 20.21 -1.34 -13.93
N ASP A 254 20.89 -2.42 -13.53
CA ASP A 254 20.57 -3.77 -13.96
C ASP A 254 19.21 -4.21 -13.42
N GLY A 255 18.38 -4.77 -14.30
CA GLY A 255 17.09 -5.36 -13.93
C GLY A 255 16.03 -4.37 -13.42
N LEU A 256 16.13 -3.08 -13.74
CA LEU A 256 15.07 -2.13 -13.44
C LEU A 256 13.81 -2.45 -14.27
N THR A 257 12.73 -2.78 -13.57
CA THR A 257 11.46 -3.23 -14.14
C THR A 257 10.31 -2.40 -13.59
N ALA A 258 9.58 -1.73 -14.49
CA ALA A 258 8.34 -1.06 -14.18
C ALA A 258 7.21 -2.08 -13.92
N ILE A 259 6.51 -1.88 -12.82
CA ILE A 259 5.37 -2.67 -12.36
C ILE A 259 4.19 -1.73 -12.04
N ASP A 260 3.01 -2.30 -11.86
CA ASP A 260 1.78 -1.59 -11.51
C ASP A 260 1.35 -0.49 -12.50
N PHE A 261 0.59 -0.90 -13.51
CA PHE A 261 0.01 0.00 -14.52
C PHE A 261 -1.42 0.45 -14.17
N ARG A 262 -1.85 0.34 -12.90
CA ARG A 262 -3.21 0.73 -12.48
C ARG A 262 -3.15 1.85 -11.47
N ALA A 263 -3.50 3.05 -11.93
CA ALA A 263 -3.66 4.15 -11.00
C ALA A 263 -4.84 3.85 -10.06
N GLY A 264 -4.59 3.89 -8.74
CA GLY A 264 -5.65 3.62 -7.76
C GLY A 264 -6.59 4.80 -7.52
N LEU A 265 -6.20 6.02 -7.90
CA LEU A 265 -6.88 7.26 -7.55
C LEU A 265 -6.80 8.28 -8.70
N ALA A 266 -7.97 8.83 -9.06
CA ALA A 266 -8.08 9.94 -10.01
C ALA A 266 -7.47 11.23 -9.43
N LEU A 267 -6.93 12.07 -10.29
CA LEU A 267 -6.40 13.38 -9.93
C LEU A 267 -7.49 14.43 -10.07
N LEU A 268 -7.95 14.96 -8.95
CA LEU A 268 -8.94 16.04 -8.90
C LEU A 268 -8.24 17.42 -8.87
N PRO A 269 -8.84 18.48 -9.44
CA PRO A 269 -8.24 19.82 -9.47
C PRO A 269 -7.86 20.40 -8.10
N LEU A 270 -8.63 20.06 -7.07
CA LEU A 270 -8.53 20.63 -5.72
C LEU A 270 -7.98 19.64 -4.69
N LEU A 271 -7.46 18.49 -5.13
CA LEU A 271 -6.92 17.46 -4.24
C LEU A 271 -5.57 16.94 -4.76
N PRO A 272 -4.52 17.79 -4.81
CA PRO A 272 -3.18 17.32 -5.14
C PRO A 272 -2.70 16.34 -4.06
N MET A 273 -2.30 15.14 -4.47
CA MET A 273 -1.79 14.12 -3.55
C MET A 273 -0.26 14.12 -3.46
N SER A 274 0.41 15.07 -4.12
CA SER A 274 1.86 15.30 -4.11
C SER A 274 2.17 16.68 -4.72
N PRO A 275 3.40 17.22 -4.56
CA PRO A 275 3.82 18.45 -5.24
C PRO A 275 3.77 18.35 -6.77
N ALA A 276 4.17 17.21 -7.35
CA ALA A 276 4.10 16.98 -8.80
C ALA A 276 2.66 17.01 -9.32
N ASP A 277 1.69 16.55 -8.51
CA ASP A 277 0.28 16.57 -8.88
C ASP A 277 -0.23 17.98 -9.19
N ILE A 278 0.30 19.03 -8.56
CA ILE A 278 -0.09 20.42 -8.86
C ILE A 278 0.27 20.77 -10.31
N ALA A 279 1.51 20.50 -10.71
CA ALA A 279 1.97 20.75 -12.08
C ALA A 279 1.21 19.88 -13.09
N LEU A 280 0.92 18.62 -12.74
CA LEU A 280 0.11 17.73 -13.56
C LEU A 280 -1.32 18.23 -13.70
N ILE A 281 -1.97 18.71 -12.63
CA ILE A 281 -3.30 19.33 -12.66
C ILE A 281 -3.29 20.51 -13.63
N ILE A 282 -2.34 21.44 -13.51
CA ILE A 282 -2.23 22.61 -14.39
C ILE A 282 -2.05 22.17 -15.86
N LYS A 283 -1.18 21.20 -16.14
CA LYS A 283 -1.00 20.63 -17.49
C LYS A 283 -2.26 19.91 -18.00
N GLY A 284 -3.03 19.28 -17.14
CA GLY A 284 -4.33 18.68 -17.48
C GLY A 284 -5.35 19.73 -17.87
N LEU A 285 -5.48 20.78 -17.06
CA LEU A 285 -6.35 21.92 -17.35
C LEU A 285 -5.99 22.59 -18.68
N GLY A 286 -4.69 22.76 -18.96
CA GLY A 286 -4.22 23.26 -20.26
C GLY A 286 -4.60 22.37 -21.46
N ARG A 287 -4.88 21.07 -21.24
CA ARG A 287 -5.38 20.12 -22.25
C ARG A 287 -6.92 19.99 -22.23
N GLY A 288 -7.62 20.80 -21.43
CA GLY A 288 -9.07 20.72 -21.25
C GLY A 288 -9.54 19.57 -20.34
N ALA A 289 -8.63 18.86 -19.68
CA ALA A 289 -8.96 17.77 -18.76
C ALA A 289 -9.06 18.28 -17.31
N LEU A 290 -10.29 18.42 -16.81
CA LEU A 290 -10.54 18.78 -15.41
C LEU A 290 -10.10 17.67 -14.46
N VAL A 291 -10.22 16.40 -14.87
CA VAL A 291 -9.85 15.25 -14.05
C VAL A 291 -8.95 14.34 -14.87
N GLN A 292 -7.83 13.90 -14.30
CA GLN A 292 -6.91 12.99 -14.98
C GLN A 292 -6.99 11.59 -14.35
N PHE A 293 -7.18 10.59 -15.20
CA PHE A 293 -7.13 9.18 -14.85
C PHE A 293 -6.96 8.29 -16.09
N ASP A 294 -5.75 7.75 -16.27
CA ASP A 294 -5.47 6.62 -17.16
C ASP A 294 -5.95 6.80 -18.61
N ARG A 295 -6.08 8.05 -19.10
CA ARG A 295 -6.43 8.34 -20.51
C ARG A 295 -5.18 8.29 -21.38
N GLY A 296 -5.27 7.51 -22.45
CA GLY A 296 -4.32 7.52 -23.55
C GLY A 296 -4.81 8.37 -24.73
N ASP A 297 -3.87 8.67 -25.61
CA ASP A 297 -4.04 9.34 -26.89
C ASP A 297 -3.81 8.29 -27.98
N LEU A 298 -4.91 7.77 -28.53
CA LEU A 298 -4.88 6.69 -29.52
C LEU A 298 -4.33 7.14 -30.87
N GLU A 299 -4.46 8.42 -31.21
CA GLU A 299 -3.88 8.98 -32.44
C GLU A 299 -2.36 9.01 -32.33
N LYS A 300 -1.85 9.48 -31.19
CA LYS A 300 -0.42 9.48 -30.90
C LYS A 300 0.16 8.05 -30.82
N LEU A 301 -0.60 7.11 -30.26
CA LEU A 301 -0.24 5.70 -30.29
C LEU A 301 -0.11 5.19 -31.73
N GLY A 302 -1.08 5.49 -32.59
CA GLY A 302 -1.03 5.13 -34.01
C GLY A 302 0.24 5.66 -34.68
N ALA A 303 0.51 6.96 -34.53
CA ALA A 303 1.72 7.58 -35.08
C ALA A 303 3.03 6.98 -34.53
N PHE A 304 3.05 6.60 -33.24
CA PHE A 304 4.21 5.92 -32.64
C PHE A 304 4.41 4.52 -33.22
N CYS A 305 3.34 3.73 -33.36
CA CYS A 305 3.38 2.41 -33.95
C CYS A 305 3.82 2.45 -35.43
N ASP A 306 3.34 3.42 -36.21
CA ASP A 306 3.72 3.59 -37.61
C ASP A 306 5.22 3.90 -37.76
N LYS A 307 5.77 4.71 -36.84
CA LYS A 307 7.22 5.02 -36.81
C LYS A 307 8.07 3.81 -36.45
N HIS A 308 7.54 2.86 -35.68
CA HIS A 308 8.24 1.69 -35.17
C HIS A 308 7.64 0.37 -35.70
N LYS A 309 7.12 0.38 -36.93
CA LYS A 309 6.25 -0.66 -37.50
C LYS A 309 6.75 -2.08 -37.28
N ASP A 310 8.03 -2.34 -37.58
CA ASP A 310 8.65 -3.67 -37.47
C ASP A 310 8.58 -4.23 -36.04
N ALA A 311 8.63 -3.37 -35.01
CA ALA A 311 8.58 -3.80 -33.62
C ALA A 311 7.16 -4.09 -33.13
N PHE A 312 6.11 -3.60 -33.81
CA PHE A 312 4.71 -3.64 -33.38
C PHE A 312 3.81 -4.53 -34.23
N GLU A 313 4.33 -5.14 -35.30
CA GLU A 313 3.55 -5.99 -36.21
C GLU A 313 2.79 -7.10 -35.46
N GLU A 314 3.45 -7.81 -34.55
CA GLU A 314 2.85 -8.85 -33.70
C GLU A 314 1.78 -8.32 -32.74
N LEU A 315 1.83 -7.02 -32.39
CA LEU A 315 0.89 -6.39 -31.47
C LEU A 315 -0.31 -5.76 -32.18
N ALA A 316 -0.40 -5.82 -33.52
CA ALA A 316 -1.51 -5.26 -34.27
C ALA A 316 -2.90 -5.70 -33.74
N PRO A 317 -3.15 -6.98 -33.39
CA PRO A 317 -4.43 -7.39 -32.81
C PRO A 317 -4.73 -6.68 -31.47
N ALA A 318 -3.74 -6.52 -30.61
CA ALA A 318 -3.89 -5.85 -29.31
C ALA A 318 -4.15 -4.35 -29.47
N ILE A 319 -3.52 -3.71 -30.46
CA ILE A 319 -3.73 -2.29 -30.78
C ILE A 319 -5.15 -2.07 -31.30
N GLU A 320 -5.64 -2.92 -32.20
CA GLU A 320 -7.01 -2.82 -32.72
C GLU A 320 -8.06 -3.09 -31.64
N GLU A 321 -7.82 -4.06 -30.75
CA GLU A 321 -8.68 -4.27 -29.58
C GLU A 321 -8.68 -3.03 -28.67
N LEU A 322 -7.52 -2.42 -28.42
CA LEU A 322 -7.41 -1.22 -27.58
C LEU A 322 -8.20 -0.03 -28.16
N LYS A 323 -8.11 0.18 -29.48
CA LYS A 323 -8.87 1.24 -30.19
C LYS A 323 -10.38 1.07 -30.08
N GLN A 324 -10.87 -0.15 -29.85
CA GLN A 324 -12.28 -0.45 -29.65
C GLN A 324 -12.66 -0.38 -28.16
N ALA A 325 -11.87 -1.02 -27.30
CA ALA A 325 -12.15 -1.14 -25.88
C ALA A 325 -12.09 0.20 -25.16
N ASP A 326 -11.12 1.06 -25.48
CA ASP A 326 -10.92 2.32 -24.75
C ASP A 326 -12.08 3.31 -24.89
N PRO A 327 -12.53 3.64 -26.12
CA PRO A 327 -13.70 4.49 -26.31
C PRO A 327 -14.99 3.86 -25.76
N ALA A 328 -15.14 2.54 -25.86
CA ALA A 328 -16.31 1.82 -25.37
C ALA A 328 -16.46 1.93 -23.84
N TYR A 329 -15.38 1.74 -23.07
CA TYR A 329 -15.50 1.93 -21.62
C TYR A 329 -15.65 3.40 -21.23
N ARG A 330 -14.97 4.34 -21.89
CA ARG A 330 -15.06 5.77 -21.55
C ARG A 330 -16.46 6.34 -21.77
N SER A 331 -17.12 5.90 -22.84
CA SER A 331 -18.52 6.26 -23.11
C SER A 331 -19.55 5.54 -22.23
N SER A 332 -19.12 4.52 -21.46
CA SER A 332 -19.98 3.81 -20.50
C SER A 332 -20.06 4.49 -19.12
N LEU A 333 -19.27 5.54 -18.90
CA LEU A 333 -19.23 6.30 -17.65
C LEU A 333 -19.96 7.64 -17.79
N PRO A 334 -20.66 8.14 -16.75
CA PRO A 334 -21.29 9.45 -16.80
C PRO A 334 -20.30 10.58 -17.11
N ASP A 335 -19.13 10.57 -16.47
CA ASP A 335 -17.97 11.43 -16.74
C ASP A 335 -18.33 12.82 -17.29
N VAL A 336 -19.08 13.60 -16.48
CA VAL A 336 -19.54 14.93 -16.87
C VAL A 336 -18.35 15.85 -17.16
N THR A 337 -17.19 15.57 -16.56
CA THR A 337 -15.97 16.36 -16.73
C THR A 337 -15.40 16.30 -18.14
N HIS A 338 -15.64 15.22 -18.89
CA HIS A 338 -15.19 15.09 -20.29
C HIS A 338 -16.34 15.09 -21.29
N HIS A 339 -17.51 14.56 -20.92
CA HIS A 339 -18.68 14.56 -21.80
C HIS A 339 -19.39 15.92 -21.82
N GLY A 340 -19.19 16.76 -20.79
CA GLY A 340 -19.85 18.05 -20.65
C GLY A 340 -21.37 17.92 -20.73
N PHE A 341 -22.00 18.76 -21.54
CA PHE A 341 -23.44 18.70 -21.81
C PHE A 341 -23.86 17.53 -22.72
N GLY A 342 -22.91 16.73 -23.23
CA GLY A 342 -23.17 15.61 -24.15
C GLY A 342 -24.23 14.63 -23.67
N LEU A 343 -24.32 14.39 -22.36
CA LEU A 343 -25.35 13.53 -21.76
C LEU A 343 -26.78 14.07 -21.93
N VAL A 344 -26.95 15.36 -22.18
CA VAL A 344 -28.27 16.00 -22.35
C VAL A 344 -28.81 15.78 -23.77
N TYR A 345 -27.94 15.75 -24.79
CA TYR A 345 -28.38 15.71 -26.19
C TYR A 345 -27.97 14.44 -26.95
N LYS A 346 -26.92 13.72 -26.56
CA LYS A 346 -26.47 12.49 -27.25
C LYS A 346 -27.21 11.26 -26.71
N GLY A 347 -28.16 10.74 -27.50
CA GLY A 347 -28.94 9.55 -27.17
C GLY A 347 -28.11 8.29 -26.94
N ASP A 348 -27.14 8.03 -27.82
CA ASP A 348 -26.30 6.83 -27.74
C ASP A 348 -25.39 6.85 -26.52
N LEU A 349 -24.82 8.02 -26.18
CA LEU A 349 -24.03 8.19 -24.95
C LEU A 349 -24.85 7.85 -23.71
N ARG A 350 -26.09 8.34 -23.60
CA ARG A 350 -26.98 7.97 -22.49
C ARG A 350 -27.24 6.47 -22.43
N ARG A 351 -27.42 5.81 -23.57
CA ARG A 351 -27.63 4.35 -23.64
C ARG A 351 -26.39 3.59 -23.18
N SER A 352 -25.20 4.02 -23.59
CA SER A 352 -23.92 3.45 -23.16
C SER A 352 -23.69 3.63 -21.66
N VAL A 353 -23.92 4.83 -21.13
CA VAL A 353 -23.81 5.13 -19.69
C VAL A 353 -24.80 4.30 -18.87
N LYS A 354 -26.05 4.22 -19.31
CA LYS A 354 -27.07 3.37 -18.68
C LYS A 354 -26.60 1.92 -18.60
N THR A 355 -26.09 1.39 -19.71
CA THR A 355 -25.61 0.00 -19.81
C THR A 355 -24.42 -0.24 -18.89
N GLY A 356 -23.43 0.66 -18.90
CA GLY A 356 -22.25 0.59 -18.04
C GLY A 356 -22.57 0.69 -16.54
N LEU A 357 -23.49 1.59 -16.16
CA LEU A 357 -23.93 1.72 -14.77
C LEU A 357 -24.67 0.46 -14.28
N VAL A 358 -25.57 -0.09 -15.10
CA VAL A 358 -26.30 -1.33 -14.77
C VAL A 358 -25.33 -2.50 -14.63
N GLU A 359 -24.36 -2.62 -15.54
CA GLU A 359 -23.32 -3.64 -15.45
C GLU A 359 -22.48 -3.48 -14.18
N GLY A 360 -22.10 -2.24 -13.84
CA GLY A 360 -21.41 -1.95 -12.60
C GLY A 360 -22.24 -2.20 -11.34
N TRP A 361 -23.58 -2.18 -11.42
CA TRP A 361 -24.46 -2.63 -10.34
C TRP A 361 -24.51 -4.15 -10.25
N ARG A 362 -24.50 -4.86 -11.38
CA ARG A 362 -24.48 -6.32 -11.45
C ARG A 362 -23.21 -6.88 -10.81
N VAL A 363 -22.04 -6.38 -11.24
CA VAL A 363 -20.73 -6.76 -10.69
C VAL A 363 -20.65 -6.53 -9.17
N ARG A 364 -21.19 -5.41 -8.68
CA ARG A 364 -21.24 -5.09 -7.24
C ARG A 364 -22.37 -5.80 -6.48
N ARG A 365 -23.09 -6.71 -7.14
CA ARG A 365 -24.20 -7.51 -6.61
C ARG A 365 -25.34 -6.66 -6.05
N TYR A 366 -25.56 -5.47 -6.61
CA TYR A 366 -26.76 -4.66 -6.34
C TYR A 366 -27.96 -5.17 -7.13
N VAL A 367 -27.71 -5.70 -8.32
CA VAL A 367 -28.73 -6.28 -9.17
C VAL A 367 -28.32 -7.69 -9.60
N ASP A 368 -29.28 -8.59 -9.74
CA ASP A 368 -29.08 -9.87 -10.44
C ASP A 368 -29.21 -9.69 -11.96
N ALA A 369 -28.92 -10.75 -12.73
CA ALA A 369 -28.94 -10.69 -14.19
C ALA A 369 -30.32 -10.33 -14.76
N GLU A 370 -31.38 -10.84 -14.14
CA GLU A 370 -32.76 -10.60 -14.57
C GLU A 370 -33.15 -9.13 -14.36
N HIS A 371 -32.94 -8.59 -13.15
CA HIS A 371 -33.23 -7.19 -12.85
C HIS A 371 -32.31 -6.25 -13.64
N ALA A 372 -31.06 -6.62 -13.91
CA ALA A 372 -30.20 -5.87 -14.81
C ALA A 372 -30.82 -5.74 -16.22
N GLY A 373 -31.38 -6.82 -16.76
CA GLY A 373 -32.13 -6.79 -18.02
C GLY A 373 -33.33 -5.85 -17.98
N ARG A 374 -34.14 -5.91 -16.92
CA ARG A 374 -35.30 -5.02 -16.74
C ARG A 374 -34.88 -3.54 -16.64
N LEU A 375 -33.80 -3.24 -15.92
CA LEU A 375 -33.28 -1.87 -15.80
C LEU A 375 -32.73 -1.36 -17.14
N ARG A 376 -32.09 -2.21 -17.95
CA ARG A 376 -31.65 -1.84 -19.31
C ARG A 376 -32.83 -1.51 -20.23
N ALA A 377 -33.93 -2.26 -20.13
CA ALA A 377 -35.14 -2.01 -20.92
C ALA A 377 -35.94 -0.79 -20.44
N SER A 378 -36.05 -0.56 -19.13
CA SER A 378 -36.92 0.48 -18.56
C SER A 378 -36.20 1.81 -18.34
N PHE A 379 -36.76 2.92 -18.84
CA PHE A 379 -36.25 4.26 -18.55
C PHE A 379 -36.56 4.69 -17.11
N PHE A 380 -37.83 4.63 -16.70
CA PHE A 380 -38.27 5.03 -15.37
C PHE A 380 -37.67 4.17 -14.26
N GLY A 381 -37.63 2.84 -14.46
CA GLY A 381 -37.05 1.92 -13.48
C GLY A 381 -35.57 2.20 -13.23
N PHE A 382 -34.82 2.52 -14.30
CA PHE A 382 -33.42 2.92 -14.18
C PHE A 382 -33.25 4.19 -13.33
N TRP A 383 -34.00 5.26 -13.62
CA TRP A 383 -33.86 6.52 -12.89
C TRP A 383 -34.25 6.40 -11.43
N LEU A 384 -35.35 5.70 -11.12
CA LEU A 384 -35.74 5.45 -9.73
C LEU A 384 -34.67 4.64 -8.98
N PHE A 385 -34.10 3.61 -9.63
CA PHE A 385 -33.02 2.81 -9.05
C PHE A 385 -31.74 3.62 -8.84
N TRP A 386 -31.41 4.50 -9.79
CA TRP A 386 -30.26 5.40 -9.69
C TRP A 386 -30.45 6.40 -8.55
N LEU A 387 -31.62 7.05 -8.46
CA LEU A 387 -31.99 8.01 -7.41
C LEU A 387 -31.97 7.39 -6.00
N ALA A 388 -32.44 6.15 -5.86
CA ALA A 388 -32.38 5.43 -4.59
C ALA A 388 -30.92 5.30 -4.07
N GLY A 389 -29.93 5.35 -4.96
CA GLY A 389 -28.52 5.34 -4.61
C GLY A 389 -28.00 6.57 -3.87
N PHE A 390 -28.71 7.70 -3.93
CA PHE A 390 -28.30 8.96 -3.26
C PHE A 390 -28.65 9.01 -1.78
N ILE A 391 -29.54 8.13 -1.30
CA ILE A 391 -29.88 8.05 0.12
C ILE A 391 -28.65 7.54 0.89
N PRO A 392 -28.04 8.34 1.79
CA PRO A 392 -26.84 7.92 2.52
C PRO A 392 -27.12 6.65 3.32
N VAL A 393 -26.19 5.69 3.26
CA VAL A 393 -26.24 4.38 3.97
C VAL A 393 -27.39 3.46 3.50
N LEU A 394 -28.64 3.90 3.57
CA LEU A 394 -29.84 3.12 3.24
C LEU A 394 -30.01 2.87 1.74
N GLY A 395 -29.52 3.76 0.87
CA GLY A 395 -29.66 3.62 -0.58
C GLY A 395 -28.99 2.38 -1.16
N ARG A 396 -27.89 1.92 -0.54
CA ARG A 396 -27.26 0.64 -0.90
C ARG A 396 -28.14 -0.54 -0.53
N PHE A 397 -28.74 -0.50 0.66
CA PHE A 397 -29.61 -1.56 1.16
C PHE A 397 -30.88 -1.65 0.33
N ALA A 398 -31.56 -0.53 0.09
CA ALA A 398 -32.78 -0.45 -0.72
C ALA A 398 -32.55 -0.96 -2.15
N ARG A 399 -31.46 -0.56 -2.81
CA ARG A 399 -31.11 -1.06 -4.15
C ARG A 399 -30.88 -2.56 -4.19
N ARG A 400 -30.20 -3.13 -3.19
CA ARG A 400 -30.02 -4.59 -3.10
C ARG A 400 -31.32 -5.33 -2.84
N LEU A 401 -32.16 -4.78 -1.96
CA LEU A 401 -33.47 -5.35 -1.63
C LEU A 401 -34.39 -5.39 -2.85
N TRP A 402 -34.35 -4.34 -3.69
CA TRP A 402 -35.14 -4.27 -4.91
C TRP A 402 -34.51 -5.07 -6.06
N GLY A 403 -33.21 -4.95 -6.28
CA GLY A 403 -32.55 -5.42 -7.49
C GLY A 403 -31.99 -6.85 -7.44
N ASN A 404 -31.87 -7.45 -6.26
CA ASN A 404 -31.23 -8.76 -6.10
C ASN A 404 -32.17 -9.72 -5.35
N ALA A 405 -32.75 -10.67 -6.08
CA ALA A 405 -33.71 -11.63 -5.54
C ALA A 405 -33.10 -12.51 -4.42
N ALA A 406 -31.83 -12.88 -4.53
CA ALA A 406 -31.12 -13.64 -3.53
C ALA A 406 -30.96 -12.85 -2.21
N PHE A 407 -30.63 -11.56 -2.31
CA PHE A 407 -30.57 -10.65 -1.16
C PHE A 407 -31.95 -10.41 -0.54
N ALA A 408 -32.99 -10.22 -1.36
CA ALA A 408 -34.35 -10.05 -0.86
C ALA A 408 -34.86 -11.29 -0.11
N ARG A 409 -34.59 -12.50 -0.64
CA ARG A 409 -34.86 -13.76 0.06
C ARG A 409 -34.05 -13.88 1.35
N HIS A 410 -32.78 -13.47 1.33
CA HIS A 410 -31.94 -13.46 2.52
C HIS A 410 -32.52 -12.57 3.62
N VAL A 411 -32.91 -11.32 3.30
CA VAL A 411 -33.53 -10.41 4.27
C VAL A 411 -34.85 -10.99 4.79
N ARG A 412 -35.73 -11.49 3.91
CA ARG A 412 -36.99 -12.12 4.32
C ARG A 412 -36.74 -13.31 5.25
N GLY A 413 -35.82 -14.20 4.89
CA GLY A 413 -35.44 -15.37 5.68
C GLY A 413 -34.98 -15.02 7.10
N CYS A 414 -34.23 -13.93 7.26
CA CYS A 414 -33.80 -13.43 8.57
C CYS A 414 -34.97 -13.01 9.48
N PHE A 415 -36.08 -12.54 8.91
CA PHE A 415 -37.27 -12.16 9.68
C PHE A 415 -38.30 -13.30 9.81
N SER A 416 -38.36 -14.21 8.84
CA SER A 416 -39.37 -15.27 8.79
C SER A 416 -38.93 -16.60 9.40
N SER A 417 -37.63 -16.84 9.60
CA SER A 417 -37.11 -18.09 10.17
C SER A 417 -36.03 -17.83 11.20
N PHE A 418 -36.29 -18.25 12.44
CA PHE A 418 -35.32 -18.15 13.52
C PHE A 418 -34.08 -19.02 13.28
N ASP A 419 -34.24 -20.20 12.66
CA ASP A 419 -33.12 -21.05 12.27
C ASP A 419 -32.22 -20.36 11.24
N TYR A 420 -32.82 -19.77 10.21
CA TYR A 420 -32.06 -19.05 9.18
C TYR A 420 -31.37 -17.81 9.75
N LEU A 421 -32.03 -17.08 10.66
CA LEU A 421 -31.42 -15.97 11.39
C LEU A 421 -30.21 -16.43 12.21
N ARG A 422 -30.33 -17.57 12.93
CA ARG A 422 -29.24 -18.16 13.71
C ARG A 422 -28.06 -18.57 12.82
N ARG A 423 -28.31 -19.24 11.70
CA ARG A 423 -27.28 -19.62 10.71
C ARG A 423 -26.59 -18.38 10.12
N THR A 424 -27.37 -17.37 9.73
CA THR A 424 -26.88 -16.09 9.22
C THR A 424 -25.97 -15.40 10.24
N TRP A 425 -26.41 -15.34 11.50
CA TRP A 425 -25.64 -14.73 12.57
C TRP A 425 -24.34 -15.48 12.83
N ARG A 426 -24.37 -16.82 12.88
CA ARG A 426 -23.17 -17.66 13.07
C ARG A 426 -22.17 -17.51 11.92
N ALA A 427 -22.63 -17.50 10.67
CA ALA A 427 -21.79 -17.27 9.51
C ALA A 427 -21.19 -15.85 9.49
N SER A 428 -21.98 -14.84 9.85
CA SER A 428 -21.51 -13.45 9.96
C SER A 428 -20.43 -13.29 11.03
N MET A 429 -20.61 -13.96 12.17
CA MET A 429 -19.60 -14.04 13.23
C MET A 429 -18.32 -14.73 12.73
N ALA A 430 -18.43 -15.91 12.11
CA ALA A 430 -17.27 -16.63 11.57
C ALA A 430 -16.49 -15.79 10.55
N ALA A 431 -17.19 -15.14 9.61
CA ALA A 431 -16.57 -14.23 8.64
C ALA A 431 -15.87 -13.04 9.31
N CYS A 432 -16.44 -12.48 10.38
CA CYS A 432 -15.80 -11.40 11.14
C CYS A 432 -14.57 -11.89 11.91
N LEU A 433 -14.60 -13.11 12.44
CA LEU A 433 -13.47 -13.71 13.15
C LEU A 433 -12.30 -14.03 12.22
N ILE A 434 -12.57 -14.42 10.97
CA ILE A 434 -11.55 -14.51 9.92
C ILE A 434 -10.83 -13.16 9.76
N ASP A 435 -11.59 -12.07 9.62
CA ASP A 435 -11.02 -10.73 9.48
C ASP A 435 -10.24 -10.30 10.74
N TRP A 436 -10.73 -10.62 11.94
CA TRP A 436 -10.05 -10.29 13.18
C TRP A 436 -8.75 -11.07 13.37
N ARG A 437 -8.73 -12.37 13.08
CA ARG A 437 -7.52 -13.18 13.14
C ARG A 437 -6.47 -12.64 12.18
N ARG A 438 -6.91 -12.32 10.96
CA ARG A 438 -6.10 -11.74 9.88
C ARG A 438 -5.46 -10.41 10.24
N GLU A 439 -6.19 -9.55 10.94
CA GLU A 439 -5.70 -8.24 11.39
C GLU A 439 -4.89 -8.32 12.69
N ASP A 440 -4.66 -9.52 13.25
CA ASP A 440 -4.06 -9.74 14.58
C ASP A 440 -4.85 -9.06 15.71
N ARG A 441 -6.18 -9.03 15.57
CA ARG A 441 -7.12 -8.58 16.62
C ARG A 441 -7.51 -9.68 17.61
N ALA A 442 -7.37 -10.94 17.20
CA ALA A 442 -7.73 -12.13 17.97
C ALA A 442 -6.74 -13.27 17.69
N THR A 443 -6.41 -14.08 18.70
CA THR A 443 -5.69 -15.35 18.55
C THR A 443 -6.63 -16.49 18.16
N ASP A 444 -6.09 -17.68 17.87
CA ASP A 444 -6.93 -18.87 17.63
C ASP A 444 -7.75 -19.24 18.87
N ASP A 445 -7.18 -19.14 20.07
CA ASP A 445 -7.92 -19.32 21.32
C ASP A 445 -9.05 -18.30 21.49
N ASP A 446 -8.80 -17.03 21.13
CA ASP A 446 -9.81 -15.98 21.17
C ASP A 446 -10.95 -16.30 20.17
N VAL A 447 -10.61 -16.76 18.97
CA VAL A 447 -11.57 -17.18 17.94
C VAL A 447 -12.47 -18.29 18.47
N GLU A 448 -11.91 -19.36 19.04
CA GLU A 448 -12.68 -20.46 19.61
C GLU A 448 -13.59 -19.97 20.74
N ARG A 449 -13.08 -19.11 21.62
CA ARG A 449 -13.86 -18.52 22.72
C ARG A 449 -15.03 -17.69 22.20
N TYR A 450 -14.85 -16.91 21.13
CA TYR A 450 -15.91 -16.11 20.54
C TYR A 450 -16.95 -16.97 19.80
N LEU A 451 -16.53 -18.06 19.17
CA LEU A 451 -17.43 -19.02 18.54
C LEU A 451 -18.33 -19.73 19.56
N THR A 452 -17.80 -20.09 20.73
CA THR A 452 -18.56 -20.77 21.80
C THR A 452 -19.40 -19.81 22.63
N HIS A 453 -18.98 -18.55 22.78
CA HIS A 453 -19.68 -17.54 23.58
C HIS A 453 -20.13 -16.31 22.76
N PRO A 454 -21.26 -16.42 22.03
CA PRO A 454 -21.90 -15.34 21.27
C PRO A 454 -21.98 -13.96 21.93
N PHE A 455 -22.34 -13.92 23.20
CA PHE A 455 -22.52 -12.66 23.93
C PHE A 455 -21.18 -11.93 24.14
N LEU A 456 -20.10 -12.67 24.37
CA LEU A 456 -18.77 -12.10 24.48
C LEU A 456 -18.32 -11.50 23.15
N TYR A 457 -18.57 -12.20 22.04
CA TYR A 457 -18.33 -11.66 20.69
C TYR A 457 -19.05 -10.33 20.47
N LEU A 458 -20.35 -10.24 20.81
CA LEU A 458 -21.12 -9.00 20.66
C LEU A 458 -20.52 -7.85 21.48
N ARG A 459 -20.16 -8.11 22.74
CA ARG A 459 -19.56 -7.10 23.61
C ARG A 459 -18.27 -6.54 23.02
N VAL A 460 -17.40 -7.41 22.51
CA VAL A 460 -16.15 -7.01 21.83
C VAL A 460 -16.43 -6.32 20.49
N ARG A 461 -17.45 -6.76 19.74
CA ARG A 461 -17.80 -6.17 18.45
C ARG A 461 -18.35 -4.75 18.57
N PHE A 462 -19.13 -4.45 19.61
CA PHE A 462 -19.84 -3.18 19.77
C PHE A 462 -19.10 -2.13 20.61
N LEU A 463 -18.36 -2.50 21.67
CA LEU A 463 -17.62 -1.53 22.49
C LEU A 463 -16.35 -1.00 21.75
N PRO A 464 -15.33 -1.82 21.46
CA PRO A 464 -14.15 -1.38 20.72
C PRO A 464 -14.25 -1.52 19.19
N GLY A 465 -15.15 -2.37 18.66
CA GLY A 465 -15.19 -2.68 17.22
C GLY A 465 -15.99 -1.70 16.33
N LEU A 466 -16.70 -0.74 16.91
CA LEU A 466 -17.45 0.28 16.16
C LEU A 466 -16.60 1.52 15.86
N LEU A 467 -15.61 1.80 16.73
CA LEU A 467 -14.61 2.83 16.52
C LEU A 467 -13.52 2.32 15.57
N PRO A 468 -13.04 3.13 14.62
CA PRO A 468 -11.90 2.79 13.77
C PRO A 468 -10.61 2.78 14.60
N MET A 469 -10.37 1.68 15.32
CA MET A 469 -9.17 1.50 16.14
C MET A 469 -8.16 0.55 15.47
N PRO A 470 -6.84 0.82 15.60
CA PRO A 470 -5.81 -0.09 15.13
C PRO A 470 -5.93 -1.46 15.81
N SER A 471 -5.52 -2.52 15.11
CA SER A 471 -5.76 -3.89 15.57
C SER A 471 -5.12 -4.23 16.93
N LYS A 472 -3.90 -3.76 17.16
CA LYS A 472 -3.19 -3.93 18.44
C LYS A 472 -3.92 -3.27 19.61
N TRP A 473 -4.54 -2.11 19.40
CA TRP A 473 -5.33 -1.44 20.42
C TRP A 473 -6.62 -2.19 20.71
N HIS A 474 -7.28 -2.70 19.67
CA HIS A 474 -8.43 -3.58 19.85
C HIS A 474 -8.05 -4.80 20.69
N ARG A 475 -6.99 -5.53 20.33
CA ARG A 475 -6.50 -6.70 21.08
C ARG A 475 -6.09 -6.35 22.52
N PHE A 476 -5.46 -5.20 22.73
CA PHE A 476 -5.09 -4.71 24.06
C PHE A 476 -6.31 -4.47 24.96
N LEU A 477 -7.41 -3.96 24.40
CA LEU A 477 -8.63 -3.70 25.16
C LEU A 477 -9.50 -4.95 25.38
N THR A 478 -9.34 -5.98 24.55
CA THR A 478 -10.22 -7.16 24.56
C THR A 478 -9.57 -8.38 25.20
N ASN A 479 -8.24 -8.53 25.12
CA ASN A 479 -7.50 -9.66 25.66
C ASN A 479 -6.59 -9.20 26.81
N TRP A 480 -7.04 -9.46 28.05
CA TRP A 480 -6.29 -9.10 29.27
C TRP A 480 -4.90 -9.75 29.35
N HIS A 481 -4.74 -10.99 28.89
CA HIS A 481 -3.45 -11.66 28.89
C HIS A 481 -2.47 -10.94 27.97
N PHE A 482 -2.92 -10.58 26.77
CA PHE A 482 -2.13 -9.77 25.83
C PHE A 482 -1.82 -8.39 26.40
N ALA A 483 -2.78 -7.71 27.04
CA ALA A 483 -2.56 -6.40 27.67
C ALA A 483 -1.49 -6.47 28.77
N ARG A 484 -1.62 -7.43 29.69
CA ARG A 484 -0.67 -7.67 30.78
C ARG A 484 0.71 -8.02 30.25
N GLN A 485 0.80 -8.90 29.24
CA GLN A 485 2.06 -9.29 28.63
C GLN A 485 2.69 -8.14 27.85
N THR A 486 1.90 -7.32 27.16
CA THR A 486 2.38 -6.11 26.47
C THR A 486 2.91 -5.09 27.47
N LEU A 487 2.22 -4.84 28.59
CA LEU A 487 2.70 -3.97 29.66
C LEU A 487 3.97 -4.51 30.32
N LYS A 488 3.98 -5.80 30.66
CA LYS A 488 5.15 -6.47 31.22
C LYS A 488 6.34 -6.36 30.27
N ASN A 489 6.14 -6.62 28.98
CA ASN A 489 7.18 -6.49 27.97
C ASN A 489 7.59 -5.03 27.75
N ALA A 490 6.66 -4.07 27.78
CA ALA A 490 6.98 -2.65 27.64
C ALA A 490 7.91 -2.15 28.76
N VAL A 491 7.81 -2.72 29.97
CA VAL A 491 8.70 -2.42 31.10
C VAL A 491 9.96 -3.28 31.10
N ALA A 492 9.81 -4.60 30.92
CA ALA A 492 10.93 -5.54 30.99
C ALA A 492 11.87 -5.41 29.79
N TYR A 493 11.37 -5.11 28.60
CA TYR A 493 12.17 -5.03 27.38
C TYR A 493 13.25 -3.94 27.47
N PRO A 494 12.97 -2.67 27.82
CA PRO A 494 14.03 -1.68 27.98
C PRO A 494 15.04 -2.04 29.07
N ILE A 495 14.59 -2.65 30.18
CA ILE A 495 15.46 -3.06 31.28
C ILE A 495 16.40 -4.19 30.83
N ARG A 496 15.86 -5.23 30.18
CA ARG A 496 16.64 -6.33 29.60
C ARG A 496 17.59 -5.81 28.54
N PHE A 497 17.12 -4.99 27.62
CA PHE A 497 17.94 -4.37 26.58
C PHE A 497 19.11 -3.57 27.17
N TYR A 498 18.90 -2.85 28.27
CA TYR A 498 19.96 -2.09 28.93
C TYR A 498 20.96 -2.98 29.70
N ARG A 499 20.49 -4.02 30.39
CA ARG A 499 21.32 -4.84 31.31
C ARG A 499 21.99 -6.04 30.63
N ASP A 500 21.32 -6.71 29.71
CA ASP A 500 21.73 -7.97 29.11
C ASP A 500 22.47 -7.72 27.78
N ALA A 501 23.73 -8.14 27.70
CA ALA A 501 24.54 -7.99 26.50
C ALA A 501 24.23 -9.03 25.43
N GLU A 502 23.96 -10.26 25.84
CA GLU A 502 23.63 -11.35 24.92
C GLU A 502 22.30 -11.06 24.23
N PHE A 503 21.31 -10.57 24.97
CA PHE A 503 20.04 -10.14 24.40
C PHE A 503 20.19 -9.04 23.34
N ARG A 504 21.12 -8.08 23.54
CA ARG A 504 21.40 -7.03 22.54
C ARG A 504 22.10 -7.57 21.29
N VAL A 505 23.03 -8.51 21.47
CA VAL A 505 23.68 -9.22 20.36
C VAL A 505 22.62 -9.95 19.53
N GLN A 506 21.81 -10.79 20.16
CA GLN A 506 20.72 -11.51 19.50
C GLN A 506 19.73 -10.57 18.82
N TRP A 507 19.34 -9.49 19.49
CA TRP A 507 18.44 -8.49 18.92
C TRP A 507 19.04 -7.87 17.65
N LEU A 508 20.30 -7.43 17.69
CA LEU A 508 20.92 -6.80 16.53
C LEU A 508 21.16 -7.79 15.40
N THR A 509 21.56 -9.03 15.70
CA THR A 509 21.66 -10.13 14.74
C THR A 509 20.34 -10.38 14.03
N ASN A 510 19.22 -10.48 14.77
CA ASN A 510 17.89 -10.68 14.19
C ASN A 510 17.47 -9.51 13.29
N GLU A 511 17.76 -8.28 13.70
CA GLU A 511 17.50 -7.11 12.87
C GLU A 511 18.31 -7.18 11.57
N VAL A 512 19.62 -7.48 11.64
CA VAL A 512 20.53 -7.59 10.49
C VAL A 512 20.09 -8.70 9.54
N GLU A 513 19.71 -9.87 10.05
CA GLU A 513 19.16 -10.96 9.25
C GLU A 513 17.85 -10.58 8.56
N THR A 514 16.95 -9.89 9.28
CA THR A 514 15.71 -9.37 8.71
C THR A 514 16.01 -8.34 7.63
N GLY A 515 16.96 -7.43 7.88
CA GLY A 515 17.42 -6.42 6.95
C GLY A 515 18.02 -6.98 5.67
N ALA A 516 18.83 -8.04 5.79
CA ALA A 516 19.39 -8.76 4.66
C ALA A 516 18.27 -9.44 3.84
N LYS A 517 17.30 -10.09 4.51
CA LYS A 517 16.10 -10.65 3.85
C LYS A 517 15.26 -9.58 3.14
N GLU A 518 15.23 -8.36 3.69
CA GLU A 518 14.54 -7.20 3.11
C GLU A 518 15.38 -6.50 2.00
N GLY A 519 16.57 -7.00 1.68
CA GLY A 519 17.44 -6.45 0.64
C GLY A 519 18.10 -5.11 1.01
N MET A 520 18.15 -4.76 2.30
CA MET A 520 18.80 -3.54 2.79
C MET A 520 20.34 -3.64 2.84
N LEU A 521 20.85 -4.88 2.87
CA LEU A 521 22.26 -5.24 3.02
C LEU A 521 22.66 -6.24 1.93
N THR A 522 23.89 -6.14 1.42
CA THR A 522 24.50 -7.22 0.63
C THR A 522 24.94 -8.39 1.53
N PRO A 523 25.19 -9.59 0.99
CA PRO A 523 25.73 -10.70 1.77
C PRO A 523 27.03 -10.33 2.50
N GLU A 524 27.93 -9.59 1.85
CA GLU A 524 29.21 -9.16 2.41
C GLU A 524 29.00 -8.14 3.53
N GLU A 525 28.08 -7.20 3.35
CA GLU A 525 27.74 -6.20 4.38
C GLU A 525 27.09 -6.85 5.60
N LYS A 526 26.24 -7.87 5.38
CA LYS A 526 25.63 -8.66 6.45
C LYS A 526 26.72 -9.34 7.29
N GLU A 527 27.63 -10.09 6.64
CA GLU A 527 28.71 -10.81 7.32
C GLU A 527 29.60 -9.84 8.10
N HIS A 528 30.00 -8.73 7.47
CA HIS A 528 30.80 -7.70 8.10
C HIS A 528 30.15 -7.07 9.34
N ILE A 529 28.82 -6.88 9.33
CA ILE A 529 28.10 -6.39 10.50
C ILE A 529 28.09 -7.47 11.60
N LEU A 530 27.73 -8.72 11.25
CA LEU A 530 27.57 -9.82 12.21
C LEU A 530 28.85 -10.12 13.00
N GLU A 531 30.01 -10.09 12.33
CA GLU A 531 31.32 -10.24 12.98
C GLU A 531 31.59 -9.19 14.07
N ARG A 532 31.05 -7.98 13.89
CA ARG A 532 31.29 -6.83 14.77
C ARG A 532 30.18 -6.60 15.79
N VAL A 533 29.06 -7.31 15.73
CA VAL A 533 27.94 -7.16 16.70
C VAL A 533 28.39 -7.27 18.18
N PRO A 534 29.33 -8.16 18.55
CA PRO A 534 29.81 -8.26 19.93
C PRO A 534 30.68 -7.08 20.39
N ASP A 535 31.05 -6.16 19.49
CA ASP A 535 31.97 -5.05 19.78
C ASP A 535 31.48 -4.18 20.97
N PRO A 536 32.33 -3.89 21.96
CA PRO A 536 31.96 -3.10 23.14
C PRO A 536 31.39 -1.71 22.81
N PHE A 537 31.85 -1.06 21.74
CA PHE A 537 31.33 0.23 21.28
C PHE A 537 29.91 0.11 20.75
N ILE A 538 29.60 -0.94 19.98
CA ILE A 538 28.24 -1.23 19.49
C ILE A 538 27.31 -1.52 20.67
N GLN A 539 27.74 -2.33 21.63
CA GLN A 539 26.96 -2.66 22.82
C GLN A 539 26.60 -1.40 23.63
N LYS A 540 27.55 -0.48 23.75
CA LYS A 540 27.35 0.80 24.43
C LYS A 540 26.40 1.72 23.66
N TYR A 541 26.55 1.79 22.35
CA TYR A 541 25.62 2.49 21.47
C TYR A 541 24.18 2.03 21.67
N LEU A 542 23.95 0.71 21.65
CA LEU A 542 22.61 0.13 21.81
C LEU A 542 22.02 0.53 23.17
N LYS A 543 22.80 0.50 24.27
CA LYS A 543 22.35 0.99 25.59
C LYS A 543 21.89 2.44 25.52
N CYS A 544 22.64 3.30 24.83
CA CYS A 544 22.29 4.71 24.67
C CYS A 544 21.01 4.91 23.84
N VAL A 545 20.82 4.14 22.77
CA VAL A 545 19.57 4.14 22.00
C VAL A 545 18.39 3.74 22.88
N ALA A 546 18.54 2.73 23.74
CA ALA A 546 17.48 2.31 24.65
C ALA A 546 17.10 3.40 25.65
N VAL A 547 18.08 4.06 26.28
CA VAL A 547 17.83 5.20 27.17
C VAL A 547 17.10 6.32 26.41
N HIS A 548 17.55 6.66 25.20
CA HIS A 548 16.93 7.70 24.37
C HIS A 548 15.50 7.37 23.93
N ILE A 549 15.15 6.09 23.76
CA ILE A 549 13.78 5.65 23.51
C ILE A 549 12.94 5.78 24.79
N CYS A 550 13.48 5.42 25.95
CA CYS A 550 12.81 5.58 27.24
C CYS A 550 12.51 7.05 27.60
N THR A 551 13.24 8.02 27.02
CA THR A 551 12.94 9.44 27.24
C THR A 551 11.82 9.98 26.35
N LEU A 552 11.35 9.24 25.34
CA LEU A 552 10.26 9.68 24.44
C LEU A 552 8.95 10.03 25.16
N PRO A 553 8.43 9.22 26.12
CA PRO A 553 7.18 9.52 26.82
C PRO A 553 7.33 10.55 27.95
N VAL A 554 8.55 10.99 28.28
CA VAL A 554 8.80 11.85 29.45
C VAL A 554 8.02 13.16 29.38
N THR A 555 7.92 13.75 28.19
CA THR A 555 7.15 15.00 28.00
C THR A 555 5.67 14.78 28.33
N GLN A 556 5.08 13.65 27.92
CA GLN A 556 3.69 13.29 28.21
C GLN A 556 3.47 13.03 29.69
N VAL A 557 4.41 12.33 30.34
CA VAL A 557 4.38 12.08 31.78
C VAL A 557 4.46 13.39 32.56
N VAL A 558 5.37 14.29 32.20
CA VAL A 558 5.50 15.61 32.84
C VAL A 558 4.22 16.43 32.68
N SER A 559 3.62 16.45 31.48
CA SER A 559 2.34 17.15 31.27
C SER A 559 1.21 16.56 32.14
N LEU A 560 1.12 15.24 32.27
CA LEU A 560 0.12 14.60 33.13
C LEU A 560 0.38 14.89 34.62
N MET A 561 1.64 14.85 35.05
CA MET A 561 2.03 15.20 36.42
C MET A 561 1.68 16.64 36.76
N LEU A 562 1.85 17.57 35.81
CA LEU A 562 1.46 18.97 35.98
C LEU A 562 -0.06 19.14 36.06
N ALA A 563 -0.85 18.36 35.32
CA ALA A 563 -2.31 18.35 35.50
C ALA A 563 -2.73 17.83 36.87
N VAL A 564 -2.12 16.74 37.35
CA VAL A 564 -2.40 16.22 38.70
C VAL A 564 -1.99 17.25 39.75
N TRP A 565 -0.84 17.91 39.56
CA TRP A 565 -0.39 18.97 40.46
C TRP A 565 -1.34 20.16 40.48
N ALA A 566 -1.82 20.63 39.32
CA ALA A 566 -2.82 21.70 39.24
C ALA A 566 -4.12 21.31 39.95
N TYR A 567 -4.61 20.09 39.74
CA TYR A 567 -5.81 19.59 40.39
C TYR A 567 -5.68 19.56 41.93
N VAL A 568 -4.54 19.07 42.43
CA VAL A 568 -4.31 18.88 43.88
C VAL A 568 -3.95 20.17 44.59
N PHE A 569 -3.10 21.01 43.98
CA PHE A 569 -2.48 22.16 44.66
C PHE A 569 -3.03 23.52 44.24
N LEU A 570 -3.63 23.64 43.05
CA LEU A 570 -4.32 24.86 42.62
C LEU A 570 -5.83 24.80 42.87
N GLY A 571 -6.38 23.63 43.24
CA GLY A 571 -7.81 23.45 43.51
C GLY A 571 -8.70 23.53 42.26
N GLU A 572 -8.09 23.49 41.07
CA GLU A 572 -8.76 23.58 39.78
C GLU A 572 -9.62 22.35 39.49
N SER A 573 -10.67 22.50 38.68
CA SER A 573 -11.47 21.34 38.29
C SER A 573 -10.64 20.35 37.44
N TRP A 574 -11.06 19.08 37.41
CA TRP A 574 -10.42 18.07 36.56
C TRP A 574 -10.38 18.47 35.07
N ARG A 575 -11.41 19.21 34.62
CA ARG A 575 -11.52 19.71 33.25
C ARG A 575 -10.50 20.82 32.96
N GLU A 576 -10.33 21.77 33.88
CA GLU A 576 -9.32 22.84 33.77
C GLU A 576 -7.91 22.26 33.83
N SER A 577 -7.66 21.33 34.74
CA SER A 577 -6.38 20.64 34.90
C SER A 577 -5.96 19.87 33.64
N ILE A 578 -6.89 19.15 33.00
CA ILE A 578 -6.64 18.51 31.69
C ILE A 578 -6.37 19.54 30.61
N THR A 579 -7.07 20.68 30.63
CA THR A 579 -6.88 21.75 29.64
C THR A 579 -5.46 22.33 29.74
N TYR A 580 -4.94 22.51 30.95
CA TYR A 580 -3.53 22.90 31.15
C TYR A 580 -2.55 21.84 30.63
N ALA A 581 -2.78 20.55 30.92
CA ALA A 581 -1.95 19.49 30.35
C ALA A 581 -1.96 19.47 28.82
N VAL A 582 -3.12 19.63 28.19
CA VAL A 582 -3.25 19.71 26.73
C VAL A 582 -2.53 20.96 26.20
N GLY A 583 -2.69 22.12 26.83
CA GLY A 583 -2.00 23.35 26.46
C GLY A 583 -0.47 23.23 26.54
N ILE A 584 0.04 22.62 27.60
CA ILE A 584 1.48 22.35 27.79
C ILE A 584 1.98 21.34 26.76
N LEU A 585 1.20 20.29 26.47
CA LEU A 585 1.53 19.35 25.41
C LEU A 585 1.66 20.06 24.07
N ILE A 586 0.67 20.90 23.71
CA ILE A 586 0.68 21.70 22.47
C ILE A 586 1.92 22.61 22.45
N LEU A 587 2.22 23.32 23.53
CA LEU A 587 3.42 24.16 23.65
C LEU A 587 4.70 23.36 23.33
N PHE A 588 4.87 22.21 23.97
CA PHE A 588 6.02 21.34 23.70
C PHE A 588 5.97 20.67 22.32
N GLN A 589 4.84 20.65 21.61
CA GLN A 589 4.77 20.27 20.19
C GLN A 589 5.25 21.40 19.25
N VAL A 590 5.39 22.64 19.72
CA VAL A 590 5.90 23.73 18.88
C VAL A 590 7.38 24.02 19.19
N VAL A 591 7.81 23.80 20.43
CA VAL A 591 9.19 24.08 20.87
C VAL A 591 10.13 22.91 20.53
N PRO A 592 11.35 23.18 20.00
CA PRO A 592 12.31 22.13 19.64
C PRO A 592 12.94 21.43 20.84
N ILE A 593 12.80 21.99 22.04
CA ILE A 593 13.28 21.45 23.31
C ILE A 593 12.08 21.04 24.15
N SER A 594 12.16 19.89 24.80
CA SER A 594 11.10 19.33 25.65
C SER A 594 11.71 18.66 26.88
N PRO A 595 10.93 18.38 27.93
CA PRO A 595 11.43 17.66 29.12
C PRO A 595 12.17 16.37 28.75
N GLY A 596 11.62 15.57 27.83
CA GLY A 596 12.29 14.36 27.35
C GLY A 596 13.62 14.62 26.62
N SER A 597 13.74 15.72 25.87
CA SER A 597 15.00 16.03 25.17
C SER A 597 16.07 16.61 26.11
N ILE A 598 15.67 17.30 27.17
CA ILE A 598 16.58 17.75 28.25
C ILE A 598 17.14 16.53 28.97
N VAL A 599 16.30 15.60 29.43
CA VAL A 599 16.75 14.37 30.11
C VAL A 599 17.74 13.60 29.24
N ARG A 600 17.43 13.48 27.95
CA ARG A 600 18.26 12.82 26.96
C ARG A 600 19.62 13.51 26.74
N GLY A 601 19.63 14.83 26.56
CA GLY A 601 20.85 15.62 26.40
C GLY A 601 21.74 15.56 27.64
N THR A 602 21.15 15.71 28.83
CA THR A 602 21.87 15.61 30.11
C THR A 602 22.46 14.21 30.32
N TYR A 603 21.78 13.15 29.87
CA TYR A 603 22.36 11.80 29.88
C TYR A 603 23.62 11.69 29.01
N VAL A 604 23.64 12.33 27.84
CA VAL A 604 24.87 12.36 27.00
C VAL A 604 25.99 13.16 27.67
N VAL A 605 25.66 14.29 28.30
CA VAL A 605 26.63 15.08 29.09
C VAL A 605 27.20 14.25 30.24
N TYR A 606 26.35 13.49 30.94
CA TYR A 606 26.79 12.55 31.97
C TYR A 606 27.78 11.51 31.42
N LEU A 607 27.52 10.95 30.23
CA LEU A 607 28.45 10.00 29.59
C LEU A 607 29.78 10.66 29.22
N ILE A 608 29.76 11.89 28.69
CA ILE A 608 30.97 12.67 28.41
C ILE A 608 31.83 12.81 29.67
N ILE A 609 31.22 13.18 30.79
CA ILE A 609 31.91 13.40 32.06
C ILE A 609 32.45 12.07 32.62
N LYS A 610 31.58 11.06 32.70
CA LYS A 610 31.92 9.74 33.27
C LYS A 610 33.08 9.08 32.55
N GLU A 611 33.11 9.21 31.23
CA GLU A 611 34.05 8.46 30.39
C GLU A 611 35.19 9.32 29.87
N ARG A 612 35.19 10.62 30.22
CA ARG A 612 36.22 11.59 29.83
C ARG A 612 36.49 11.60 28.32
N ASN A 613 35.44 11.42 27.51
CA ASN A 613 35.56 11.26 26.07
C ASN A 613 34.62 12.21 25.29
N VAL A 614 35.04 13.46 25.13
CA VAL A 614 34.26 14.47 24.40
C VAL A 614 34.16 14.11 22.90
N ARG A 615 35.23 13.59 22.31
CA ARG A 615 35.32 13.32 20.86
C ARG A 615 34.32 12.27 20.39
N ASN A 616 33.99 11.30 21.24
CA ASN A 616 33.06 10.22 20.88
C ASN A 616 31.60 10.52 21.21
N TYR A 617 31.27 11.69 21.80
CA TYR A 617 29.90 12.06 22.14
C TYR A 617 29.49 13.48 21.72
N TRP A 618 30.38 14.30 21.15
CA TRP A 618 30.07 15.70 20.82
C TRP A 618 28.84 15.85 19.90
N LEU A 619 28.72 15.01 18.85
CA LEU A 619 27.59 15.08 17.93
C LEU A 619 26.30 14.61 18.62
N ALA A 620 26.41 13.55 19.42
CA ALA A 620 25.29 13.08 20.24
C ALA A 620 24.84 14.13 21.25
N ALA A 621 25.75 14.89 21.86
CA ALA A 621 25.45 15.94 22.83
C ALA A 621 24.69 17.10 22.18
N LEU A 622 25.10 17.52 20.98
CA LEU A 622 24.43 18.58 20.22
C LEU A 622 23.01 18.16 19.80
N VAL A 623 22.87 16.95 19.22
CA VAL A 623 21.62 16.50 18.63
C VAL A 623 20.61 16.05 19.69
N SER A 624 21.06 15.51 20.83
CA SER A 624 20.17 14.92 21.86
C SER A 624 19.18 15.90 22.49
N TYR A 625 19.49 17.20 22.55
CA TYR A 625 18.57 18.23 23.07
C TYR A 625 17.41 18.55 22.13
N TRP A 626 17.49 18.13 20.86
CA TRP A 626 16.43 18.36 19.88
C TRP A 626 15.34 17.30 20.00
N LYS A 627 14.11 17.68 20.36
CA LYS A 627 12.97 16.77 20.57
C LYS A 627 12.78 15.75 19.43
N TYR A 628 12.63 16.23 18.21
CA TYR A 628 12.28 15.45 17.02
C TYR A 628 13.33 14.44 16.57
N ILE A 629 14.61 14.75 16.77
CA ILE A 629 15.71 14.01 16.14
C ILE A 629 16.77 13.54 17.14
N GLY A 630 16.65 13.94 18.41
CA GLY A 630 17.70 13.72 19.40
C GLY A 630 17.96 12.26 19.76
N TYR A 631 17.03 11.35 19.48
CA TYR A 631 17.30 9.91 19.61
C TYR A 631 18.27 9.40 18.50
N LEU A 632 18.47 10.16 17.42
CA LEU A 632 19.45 9.89 16.37
C LEU A 632 20.87 10.36 16.72
N GLY A 633 21.09 11.06 17.84
CA GLY A 633 22.41 11.56 18.20
C GLY A 633 23.49 10.47 18.23
N PHE A 634 23.15 9.30 18.78
CA PHE A 634 24.04 8.14 18.81
C PHE A 634 24.18 7.44 17.43
N PRO A 635 23.08 7.20 16.67
CA PRO A 635 23.20 6.64 15.31
C PRO A 635 24.10 7.47 14.40
N LEU A 636 23.97 8.80 14.46
CA LEU A 636 24.79 9.73 13.69
C LEU A 636 26.26 9.72 14.13
N GLN A 637 26.51 9.60 15.43
CA GLN A 637 27.87 9.48 15.96
C GLN A 637 28.57 8.19 15.50
N MET A 638 27.83 7.08 15.40
CA MET A 638 28.37 5.78 14.96
C MET A 638 28.88 5.76 13.53
N VAL A 639 28.43 6.68 12.66
CA VAL A 639 28.84 6.73 11.25
C VAL A 639 30.37 6.75 11.09
N LYS A 640 31.10 7.31 12.07
CA LYS A 640 32.57 7.39 12.06
C LYS A 640 33.26 6.03 12.27
N GLU A 641 32.70 5.16 13.10
CA GLU A 641 33.37 3.91 13.52
C GLU A 641 32.74 2.67 12.85
N PHE A 642 31.43 2.69 12.61
CA PHE A 642 30.69 1.60 11.96
C PHE A 642 29.71 2.15 10.92
N PRO A 643 30.20 2.62 9.76
CA PRO A 643 29.37 3.28 8.75
C PRO A 643 28.28 2.36 8.18
N VAL A 644 28.58 1.08 7.95
CA VAL A 644 27.62 0.10 7.39
C VAL A 644 26.49 -0.20 8.38
N LEU A 645 26.81 -0.43 9.65
CA LEU A 645 25.81 -0.66 10.70
C LEU A 645 24.96 0.60 10.96
N SER A 646 25.58 1.78 10.96
CA SER A 646 24.84 3.04 11.11
C SER A 646 23.87 3.25 9.93
N ARG A 647 24.29 2.99 8.69
CA ARG A 647 23.44 3.01 7.48
C ARG A 647 22.24 2.07 7.59
N PHE A 648 22.48 0.85 8.06
CA PHE A 648 21.44 -0.14 8.25
C PHE A 648 20.39 0.32 9.27
N MET A 649 20.84 0.75 10.45
CA MET A 649 19.95 1.23 11.52
C MET A 649 19.18 2.49 11.12
N ALA A 650 19.84 3.38 10.38
CA ALA A 650 19.27 4.58 9.79
C ALA A 650 18.13 4.27 8.83
N GLY A 651 18.37 3.37 7.87
CA GLY A 651 17.37 2.93 6.89
C GLY A 651 16.15 2.32 7.58
N ARG A 652 16.36 1.42 8.56
CA ARG A 652 15.25 0.83 9.33
C ARG A 652 14.44 1.87 10.11
N TRP A 653 15.11 2.84 10.71
CA TRP A 653 14.43 3.92 11.41
C TRP A 653 13.63 4.81 10.44
N ALA A 654 14.22 5.20 9.31
CA ALA A 654 13.56 6.01 8.29
C ALA A 654 12.30 5.32 7.76
N THR A 655 12.41 4.04 7.37
CA THR A 655 11.28 3.21 6.95
C THR A 655 10.18 3.14 8.02
N LYS A 656 10.56 2.96 9.29
CA LYS A 656 9.59 2.89 10.39
C LYS A 656 8.86 4.22 10.63
N MET A 657 9.53 5.36 10.52
CA MET A 657 8.90 6.68 10.67
C MET A 657 7.98 7.01 9.50
N VAL A 658 8.41 6.71 8.28
CA VAL A 658 7.64 7.01 7.07
C VAL A 658 6.38 6.17 6.99
N SER A 659 6.42 4.90 7.43
CA SER A 659 5.24 4.01 7.48
C SER A 659 4.04 4.55 8.28
N ILE A 660 4.25 5.56 9.15
CA ILE A 660 3.18 6.21 9.93
C ILE A 660 2.40 7.21 9.07
N ILE A 661 3.03 7.78 8.04
CA ILE A 661 2.44 8.82 7.17
C ILE A 661 1.57 8.13 6.11
N PRO A 662 0.23 8.30 6.14
CA PRO A 662 -0.64 7.66 5.17
C PRO A 662 -0.29 8.08 3.74
N VAL A 663 -0.38 7.13 2.81
CA VAL A 663 -0.19 7.31 1.37
C VAL A 663 1.26 7.58 0.92
N PHE A 664 2.11 8.23 1.73
CA PHE A 664 3.54 8.45 1.42
C PHE A 664 4.48 7.49 2.16
N GLY A 665 3.91 6.63 3.01
CA GLY A 665 4.60 5.68 3.88
C GLY A 665 5.07 4.38 3.23
N GLU A 666 5.03 4.28 1.90
CA GLU A 666 5.34 3.04 1.20
C GLU A 666 6.85 2.77 1.19
N ARG A 667 7.24 1.52 1.42
CA ARG A 667 8.64 1.11 1.40
C ARG A 667 9.25 1.42 0.04
N GLY A 668 10.43 2.04 0.04
CA GLY A 668 11.13 2.46 -1.19
C GLY A 668 10.64 3.77 -1.79
N ALA A 669 9.70 4.48 -1.16
CA ALA A 669 9.25 5.79 -1.61
C ALA A 669 10.33 6.88 -1.41
N LEU A 670 10.22 7.99 -2.16
CA LEU A 670 11.17 9.10 -2.09
C LEU A 670 11.26 9.72 -0.69
N LEU A 671 10.18 9.67 0.10
CA LEU A 671 10.15 10.21 1.46
C LEU A 671 11.11 9.47 2.41
N GLU A 672 11.26 8.14 2.27
CA GLU A 672 12.24 7.38 3.03
C GLU A 672 13.66 7.82 2.70
N HIS A 673 13.96 8.02 1.42
CA HIS A 673 15.26 8.52 0.97
C HIS A 673 15.52 9.95 1.38
N LEU A 674 14.51 10.83 1.35
CA LEU A 674 14.64 12.20 1.81
C LEU A 674 15.00 12.25 3.30
N ILE A 675 14.33 11.42 4.11
CA ILE A 675 14.64 11.31 5.54
C ILE A 675 16.06 10.75 5.72
N PHE A 676 16.42 9.68 5.01
CA PHE A 676 17.77 9.15 5.05
C PHE A 676 18.83 10.21 4.65
N ASP A 677 18.61 10.95 3.57
CA ASP A 677 19.51 11.98 3.08
C ASP A 677 19.69 13.12 4.08
N LEU A 678 18.59 13.63 4.64
CA LEU A 678 18.57 14.74 5.59
C LEU A 678 19.41 14.41 6.83
N PHE A 679 19.32 13.17 7.31
CA PHE A 679 19.99 12.78 8.55
C PHE A 679 21.41 12.27 8.33
N PHE A 680 21.71 11.62 7.21
CA PHE A 680 23.01 10.96 7.03
C PHE A 680 23.85 11.67 5.98
N ASN A 681 23.34 11.81 4.76
CA ASN A 681 24.11 12.33 3.63
C ASN A 681 24.39 13.84 3.75
N VAL A 682 23.44 14.62 4.28
CA VAL A 682 23.60 16.07 4.49
C VAL A 682 24.69 16.37 5.54
N PRO A 683 24.66 15.81 6.77
CA PRO A 683 25.74 16.05 7.74
C PRO A 683 27.12 15.58 7.25
N LEU A 684 27.21 14.43 6.58
CA LEU A 684 28.45 13.95 5.99
C LEU A 684 29.00 14.91 4.92
N SER A 685 28.12 15.41 4.05
CA SER A 685 28.48 16.37 3.02
C SER A 685 28.91 17.72 3.59
N ILE A 686 28.25 18.19 4.65
CA ILE A 686 28.61 19.42 5.37
C ILE A 686 29.99 19.25 6.01
N LYS A 687 30.22 18.15 6.75
CA LYS A 687 31.52 17.84 7.36
C LYS A 687 32.64 17.84 6.32
N ARG A 688 32.45 17.15 5.19
CA ARG A 688 33.43 17.11 4.10
C ARG A 688 33.75 18.49 3.53
N ARG A 689 32.76 19.38 3.42
CA ARG A 689 32.98 20.77 3.01
C ARG A 689 33.84 21.53 4.01
N PHE A 690 33.56 21.39 5.31
CA PHE A 690 34.37 22.03 6.36
C PHE A 690 35.78 21.44 6.48
N SER A 691 35.96 20.14 6.28
CA SER A 691 37.30 19.50 6.29
C SER A 691 38.13 19.75 5.02
N ARG A 692 37.53 20.34 3.98
CA ARG A 692 38.20 20.76 2.74
C ARG A 692 38.28 22.28 2.57
N ALA A 693 37.75 23.05 3.52
CA ALA A 693 38.04 24.47 3.60
C ALA A 693 39.50 24.61 4.06
N PRO A 694 40.34 25.37 3.34
CA PRO A 694 41.75 25.56 3.69
C PRO A 694 41.92 26.19 5.07
#